data_AF-A0A679K2L5-F1
#
_entry.id   AF-A0A679K2L5-F1
#
_cell.length_a   1.000
_cell.length_b   1.000
_cell.length_c   1.000
_cell.angle_alpha   90.00
_cell.angle_beta   90.00
_cell.angle_gamma   90.00
#
_symmetry.space_group_name_H-M   'P 1'
#
loop_
_entity.id
_entity.type
_entity.pdbx_description
1 polymer ?
#
loop_
_entity_poly.entity_id
_entity_poly.type
_entity_poly.pdbx_seq_one_letter_code
_entity_poly.pdbx_strand_id
1 'polypeptide(L)'
;MSNEIFERTSLWVKAFGDRNATHQEQRERLKTAILEMRKRTIPLVAQIHHDLPGITVHDITHLDALWEVADTIAGPSFELNPVELFVFGASVLLHDAGMALASYPGGLTSIKQTPEWKDVAAAYEKRAFGKEDSKSLEQRTLFITLRKLHANQAESLIEISHARPGTEEKLFLLEDTSLRNGYGMSIGKIAASHHWDHSRLTDALERVVGAIPGLPTEWTVDEVKVACLLRCADAAHIDSRRAPTMLYALSDPKGESARHWNFQNKLHQPTRVADKIVYSSGQPFTVSEAPSWWLCYDTLRMIDVELRNCNAILEDASSASFEAKYVSGVESPKLLARHVRVSGWSPIDAEVRVSDPVRLARTLGGKNLYGDDPVPPIRELLQNAVDAVKVRRKQEDRANLWGNVKVSIEPDASGQVWLLVDDNGVGMSERVMTGPLIDFGNSLWSSDLLQEEFPGLMSKGIDPVGKFGIGFFSVFMLGKHIKVISRKYNTGDADTRVLEFDDLSHRPLMRAAQVGELPRDFNTRIAVKLEPKAINKVSQRPSSVRDLNSYTPPMDDRLLELIAGVDVEIELSNKLTGREITHHAEWQTTNPETFLSEVLATQEENERRELIRIHAPLVRTLKDCNDHVVGRAAMLLKGRNSYRTPQPLVSVGGFCYSGVYASRLYVGSSSMSRIAGLLRGTTDDVSRATAWATVDEKTMGAWASEQGKLIDRSKFRVKDLVGFSRRILSVGGDPGELKFGYAGGTFQDFSEFRNLVRANEEIYVLLKSERFDDKFKLYPFEDLTTLYFTTPIVPNLMVLSIDSGESILDEEFMKEALEYGRQVLSEEELGDIVDEPPLSFLWRLVSEEWGPQVVVTVERINISAASLVSGEIRPWVLKFVRNKQVSISED
;
A
#
# COMPACT_ATOMS: atom_id res chain seq x y z
N MET A 1 49.49 38.66 1.89
CA MET A 1 48.14 38.07 1.97
C MET A 1 47.99 37.21 0.73
N SER A 2 47.94 35.89 0.86
CA SER A 2 47.66 35.03 -0.29
C SER A 2 46.21 35.25 -0.67
N ASN A 3 45.94 35.87 -1.83
CA ASN A 3 44.57 35.98 -2.34
C ASN A 3 43.98 34.57 -2.44
N GLU A 4 42.84 34.35 -1.78
CA GLU A 4 42.08 33.11 -1.85
C GLU A 4 41.67 32.83 -3.30
N ILE A 5 41.43 31.56 -3.63
CA ILE A 5 41.26 31.12 -5.02
C ILE A 5 40.02 31.76 -5.67
N PHE A 6 38.90 31.85 -4.95
CA PHE A 6 37.67 32.45 -5.49
C PHE A 6 37.79 33.94 -5.82
N GLU A 7 38.68 34.69 -5.13
CA GLU A 7 38.94 36.10 -5.43
C GLU A 7 39.59 36.31 -6.81
N ARG A 8 40.05 35.22 -7.46
CA ARG A 8 40.67 35.25 -8.80
C ARG A 8 39.68 34.96 -9.92
N THR A 9 38.45 34.55 -9.59
CA THR A 9 37.41 34.30 -10.59
C THR A 9 37.06 35.57 -11.36
N SER A 10 36.67 35.44 -12.62
CA SER A 10 36.34 36.60 -13.44
C SER A 10 35.12 37.35 -12.89
N LEU A 11 34.12 36.61 -12.37
CA LEU A 11 32.97 37.15 -11.64
C LEU A 11 33.40 38.09 -10.49
N TRP A 12 34.33 37.64 -9.63
CA TRP A 12 34.82 38.46 -8.51
C TRP A 12 35.62 39.67 -8.97
N VAL A 13 36.57 39.46 -9.88
CA VAL A 13 37.47 40.53 -10.34
C VAL A 13 36.71 41.63 -11.06
N LYS A 14 35.68 41.31 -11.86
CA LYS A 14 34.87 42.32 -12.54
C LYS A 14 34.04 43.18 -11.57
N ALA A 15 33.50 42.57 -10.50
CA ALA A 15 32.65 43.29 -9.57
C ALA A 15 33.45 44.05 -8.48
N PHE A 16 34.60 43.53 -8.03
CA PHE A 16 35.35 44.11 -6.90
C PHE A 16 36.82 44.44 -7.22
N GLY A 17 37.36 44.03 -8.37
CA GLY A 17 38.79 44.09 -8.67
C GLY A 17 39.31 45.40 -9.29
N ASP A 18 38.44 46.22 -9.87
CA ASP A 18 38.87 47.48 -10.50
C ASP A 18 39.00 48.62 -9.48
N ARG A 19 40.25 48.95 -9.13
CA ARG A 19 40.59 50.04 -8.19
C ARG A 19 40.30 51.45 -8.71
N ASN A 20 40.06 51.59 -10.02
CA ASN A 20 39.72 52.86 -10.66
C ASN A 20 38.21 52.94 -10.97
N ALA A 21 37.41 51.95 -10.56
CA ALA A 21 35.98 51.94 -10.78
C ALA A 21 35.25 52.98 -9.92
N THR A 22 34.10 53.44 -10.39
CA THR A 22 33.19 54.27 -9.61
C THR A 22 32.67 53.49 -8.39
N HIS A 23 32.37 54.23 -7.32
CA HIS A 23 31.77 53.70 -6.07
C HIS A 23 32.67 52.71 -5.29
N GLN A 24 33.98 52.98 -5.22
CA GLN A 24 34.96 52.10 -4.55
C GLN A 24 34.63 51.83 -3.07
N GLU A 25 34.16 52.84 -2.33
CA GLU A 25 33.79 52.67 -0.91
C GLU A 25 32.66 51.65 -0.74
N GLN A 26 31.65 51.72 -1.61
CA GLN A 26 30.51 50.80 -1.62
C GLN A 26 30.96 49.38 -2.02
N ARG A 27 31.86 49.24 -3.00
CA ARG A 27 32.46 47.94 -3.38
C ARG A 27 33.24 47.32 -2.22
N GLU A 28 34.07 48.11 -1.54
CA GLU A 28 34.84 47.63 -0.38
C GLU A 28 33.94 47.26 0.80
N ARG A 29 32.82 47.98 1.03
CA ARG A 29 31.82 47.59 2.04
C ARG A 29 31.23 46.21 1.75
N LEU A 30 30.75 45.97 0.52
CA LEU A 30 30.19 44.68 0.11
C LEU A 30 31.23 43.56 0.19
N LYS A 31 32.44 43.81 -0.30
CA LYS A 31 33.58 42.89 -0.22
C LYS A 31 33.93 42.54 1.22
N THR A 32 34.00 43.52 2.11
CA THR A 32 34.29 43.29 3.53
C THR A 32 33.18 42.49 4.19
N ALA A 33 31.91 42.81 3.89
CA ALA A 33 30.77 42.11 4.45
C ALA A 33 30.74 40.61 4.08
N ILE A 34 30.99 40.26 2.81
CA ILE A 34 31.03 38.86 2.40
C ILE A 34 32.23 38.09 2.98
N LEU A 35 33.40 38.73 3.08
CA LEU A 35 34.57 38.08 3.68
C LEU A 35 34.40 37.85 5.19
N GLU A 36 33.78 38.79 5.91
CA GLU A 36 33.43 38.59 7.32
C GLU A 36 32.34 37.53 7.51
N MET A 37 31.33 37.52 6.64
CA MET A 37 30.32 36.45 6.64
C MET A 37 30.96 35.09 6.40
N ARG A 38 31.86 34.98 5.41
CA ARG A 38 32.62 33.74 5.14
C ARG A 38 33.36 33.24 6.38
N LYS A 39 34.09 34.11 7.08
CA LYS A 39 34.82 33.75 8.32
C LYS A 39 33.89 33.17 9.39
N ARG A 40 32.67 33.70 9.50
CA ARG A 40 31.65 33.27 10.47
C ARG A 40 30.96 31.98 10.05
N THR A 41 30.83 31.72 8.75
CA THR A 41 30.26 30.49 8.21
C THR A 41 31.21 29.30 8.32
N ILE A 42 32.53 29.48 8.21
CA ILE A 42 33.53 28.38 8.28
C ILE A 42 33.30 27.41 9.46
N PRO A 43 33.21 27.88 10.73
CA PRO A 43 33.01 26.96 11.86
C PRO A 43 31.66 26.25 11.84
N LEU A 44 30.65 26.82 11.19
CA LEU A 44 29.32 26.22 11.05
C LEU A 44 29.35 25.06 10.05
N VAL A 45 29.81 25.31 8.82
CA VAL A 45 29.82 24.28 7.76
C VAL A 45 30.86 23.18 8.01
N ALA A 46 31.89 23.46 8.80
CA ALA A 46 32.83 22.44 9.27
C ALA A 46 32.16 21.35 10.15
N GLN A 47 30.99 21.63 10.76
CA GLN A 47 30.26 20.63 11.54
C GLN A 47 29.56 19.58 10.68
N ILE A 48 29.31 19.85 9.39
CA ILE A 48 28.53 18.95 8.53
C ILE A 48 29.13 17.54 8.49
N HIS A 49 30.45 17.42 8.39
CA HIS A 49 31.13 16.11 8.42
C HIS A 49 31.08 15.40 9.77
N HIS A 50 31.03 16.17 10.86
CA HIS A 50 30.87 15.61 12.20
C HIS A 50 29.47 15.05 12.37
N ASP A 51 28.46 15.82 11.97
CA ASP A 51 27.04 15.48 12.13
C ASP A 51 26.60 14.38 11.17
N LEU A 52 27.19 14.34 9.95
CA LEU A 52 26.82 13.44 8.86
C LEU A 52 28.00 12.58 8.36
N PRO A 53 28.45 11.57 9.12
CA PRO A 53 29.53 10.71 8.69
C PRO A 53 29.24 9.98 7.38
N GLY A 54 30.23 9.97 6.48
CA GLY A 54 30.12 9.35 5.15
C GLY A 54 29.56 10.27 4.07
N ILE A 55 29.11 11.48 4.39
CA ILE A 55 28.80 12.50 3.38
C ILE A 55 30.08 12.95 2.65
N THR A 56 29.98 13.27 1.36
CA THR A 56 31.09 13.89 0.60
C THR A 56 31.39 15.30 1.13
N VAL A 57 32.41 15.99 0.64
CA VAL A 57 32.81 17.30 1.16
C VAL A 57 31.74 18.37 0.94
N HIS A 58 31.24 18.96 2.03
CA HIS A 58 30.26 20.07 2.07
C HIS A 58 30.75 21.23 2.96
N ASP A 59 32.07 21.32 3.23
CA ASP A 59 32.64 22.42 4.01
C ASP A 59 33.00 23.63 3.15
N ILE A 60 33.72 24.61 3.72
CA ILE A 60 34.10 25.84 3.01
C ILE A 60 34.87 25.59 1.70
N THR A 61 35.60 24.48 1.58
CA THR A 61 36.33 24.16 0.35
C THR A 61 35.39 23.86 -0.81
N HIS A 62 34.22 23.27 -0.53
CA HIS A 62 33.16 23.08 -1.51
C HIS A 62 32.55 24.42 -1.91
N LEU A 63 32.21 25.25 -0.94
CA LEU A 63 31.58 26.56 -1.16
C LEU A 63 32.48 27.50 -1.96
N ASP A 64 33.79 27.51 -1.69
CA ASP A 64 34.75 28.32 -2.45
C ASP A 64 34.90 27.83 -3.90
N ALA A 65 34.85 26.52 -4.12
CA ALA A 65 34.95 25.94 -5.46
C ALA A 65 33.71 26.24 -6.33
N LEU A 66 32.55 26.51 -5.72
CA LEU A 66 31.36 26.95 -6.47
C LEU A 66 31.60 28.23 -7.26
N TRP A 67 32.48 29.12 -6.81
CA TRP A 67 32.85 30.31 -7.56
C TRP A 67 33.53 29.98 -8.88
N GLU A 68 34.44 29.01 -8.90
CA GLU A 68 35.14 28.59 -10.13
C GLU A 68 34.19 27.87 -11.10
N VAL A 69 33.30 27.04 -10.57
CA VAL A 69 32.30 26.34 -11.38
C VAL A 69 31.29 27.33 -11.95
N ALA A 70 30.83 28.30 -11.14
CA ALA A 70 29.98 29.40 -11.59
C ALA A 70 30.67 30.23 -12.68
N ASP A 71 31.94 30.59 -12.51
CA ASP A 71 32.74 31.33 -13.50
C ASP A 71 32.86 30.55 -14.82
N THR A 72 33.04 29.22 -14.72
CA THR A 72 33.10 28.31 -15.87
C THR A 72 31.77 28.24 -16.63
N ILE A 73 30.64 28.21 -15.91
CA ILE A 73 29.28 28.16 -16.48
C ILE A 73 28.91 29.50 -17.11
N ALA A 74 29.05 30.58 -16.34
CA ALA A 74 28.66 31.93 -16.71
C ALA A 74 29.41 32.40 -17.96
N GLY A 75 30.73 32.21 -17.98
CA GLY A 75 31.61 32.70 -19.04
C GLY A 75 31.81 34.23 -19.00
N PRO A 76 32.79 34.74 -19.76
CA PRO A 76 33.16 36.15 -19.74
C PRO A 76 32.06 37.12 -20.18
N SER A 77 31.01 36.72 -20.91
CA SER A 77 29.91 37.63 -21.27
C SER A 77 28.86 37.81 -20.18
N PHE A 78 28.83 36.93 -19.19
CA PHE A 78 27.85 37.01 -18.10
C PHE A 78 28.42 37.85 -16.95
N GLU A 79 27.72 38.93 -16.61
CA GLU A 79 28.20 39.89 -15.62
C GLU A 79 27.24 40.00 -14.45
N LEU A 80 27.80 40.06 -13.24
CA LEU A 80 27.08 40.39 -12.02
C LEU A 80 27.54 41.77 -11.55
N ASN A 81 26.58 42.65 -11.25
CA ASN A 81 26.93 43.90 -10.58
C ASN A 81 27.37 43.62 -9.13
N PRO A 82 27.99 44.59 -8.43
CA PRO A 82 28.53 44.36 -7.08
C PRO A 82 27.53 43.83 -6.05
N VAL A 83 26.26 44.23 -6.13
CA VAL A 83 25.22 43.75 -5.19
C VAL A 83 24.76 42.35 -5.58
N GLU A 84 24.54 42.07 -6.87
CA GLU A 84 24.25 40.72 -7.34
C GLU A 84 25.34 39.73 -6.94
N LEU A 85 26.62 40.11 -7.07
CA LEU A 85 27.74 39.26 -6.66
C LEU A 85 27.79 39.06 -5.15
N PHE A 86 27.50 40.10 -4.36
CA PHE A 86 27.39 40.00 -2.91
C PHE A 86 26.28 39.01 -2.52
N VAL A 87 25.09 39.14 -3.13
CA VAL A 87 23.96 38.24 -2.88
C VAL A 87 24.29 36.81 -3.31
N PHE A 88 24.85 36.62 -4.50
CA PHE A 88 25.33 35.31 -4.99
C PHE A 88 26.24 34.64 -3.97
N GLY A 89 27.29 35.35 -3.55
CA GLY A 89 28.28 34.81 -2.65
C GLY A 89 27.77 34.56 -1.24
N ALA A 90 26.87 35.41 -0.73
CA ALA A 90 26.18 35.17 0.55
C ALA A 90 25.27 33.94 0.47
N SER A 91 24.55 33.74 -0.65
CA SER A 91 23.72 32.55 -0.87
C SER A 91 24.54 31.27 -1.01
N VAL A 92 25.68 31.33 -1.71
CA VAL A 92 26.67 30.22 -1.74
C VAL A 92 27.04 29.81 -0.32
N LEU A 93 27.31 30.75 0.59
CA LEU A 93 27.68 30.44 1.96
C LEU A 93 26.56 29.75 2.78
N LEU A 94 25.29 29.92 2.41
CA LEU A 94 24.15 29.43 3.19
C LEU A 94 23.46 28.18 2.64
N HIS A 95 23.52 27.91 1.33
CA HIS A 95 22.67 26.90 0.69
C HIS A 95 22.77 25.50 1.33
N ASP A 96 23.99 25.05 1.64
CA ASP A 96 24.28 23.78 2.31
C ASP A 96 24.46 23.91 3.82
N ALA A 97 24.55 25.13 4.36
CA ALA A 97 24.78 25.35 5.79
C ALA A 97 23.62 24.81 6.64
N GLY A 98 22.41 24.68 6.07
CA GLY A 98 21.29 23.98 6.69
C GLY A 98 21.55 22.48 6.98
N MET A 99 22.61 21.87 6.43
CA MET A 99 22.98 20.48 6.73
C MET A 99 23.74 20.34 8.06
N ALA A 100 24.20 21.44 8.66
CA ALA A 100 24.84 21.42 9.97
C ALA A 100 23.78 21.39 11.08
N LEU A 101 23.93 20.51 12.07
CA LEU A 101 23.02 20.44 13.21
C LEU A 101 22.99 21.76 14.00
N ALA A 102 24.13 22.45 14.05
CA ALA A 102 24.28 23.75 14.70
C ALA A 102 23.44 24.87 14.04
N SER A 103 22.95 24.68 12.82
CA SER A 103 22.05 25.62 12.14
C SER A 103 20.63 25.62 12.71
N TYR A 104 20.28 24.63 13.55
CA TYR A 104 18.95 24.48 14.14
C TYR A 104 18.95 24.91 15.61
N PRO A 105 18.16 25.93 15.99
CA PRO A 105 17.94 26.25 17.39
C PRO A 105 17.40 25.01 18.14
N GLY A 106 18.07 24.62 19.23
CA GLY A 106 17.73 23.42 20.00
C GLY A 106 18.38 22.11 19.51
N GLY A 107 19.15 22.14 18.42
CA GLY A 107 19.95 21.02 17.91
C GLY A 107 19.12 19.76 17.66
N LEU A 108 19.67 18.59 18.02
CA LEU A 108 19.03 17.30 17.75
C LEU A 108 17.64 17.17 18.37
N THR A 109 17.42 17.82 19.52
CA THR A 109 16.14 17.76 20.23
C THR A 109 15.03 18.42 19.43
N SER A 110 15.29 19.55 18.76
CA SER A 110 14.28 20.19 17.91
C SER A 110 14.04 19.40 16.62
N ILE A 111 15.10 18.85 16.01
CA ILE A 111 14.96 17.99 14.83
C ILE A 111 14.11 16.74 15.13
N LYS A 112 14.32 16.08 16.27
CA LYS A 112 13.52 14.90 16.67
C LYS A 112 12.02 15.18 16.79
N GLN A 113 11.64 16.45 16.95
CA GLN A 113 10.24 16.84 17.07
C GLN A 113 9.58 17.10 15.71
N THR A 114 10.36 17.25 14.63
CA THR A 114 9.81 17.58 13.31
C THR A 114 9.06 16.38 12.69
N PRO A 115 8.08 16.65 11.81
CA PRO A 115 7.37 15.59 11.10
C PRO A 115 8.31 14.69 10.27
N GLU A 116 9.32 15.27 9.62
CA GLU A 116 10.27 14.57 8.76
C GLU A 116 11.10 13.55 9.54
N TRP A 117 11.54 13.89 10.76
CA TRP A 117 12.23 12.93 11.63
C TRP A 117 11.32 11.75 11.97
N LYS A 118 10.11 12.04 12.44
CA LYS A 118 9.16 11.01 12.90
C LYS A 118 8.78 10.06 11.77
N ASP A 119 8.61 10.58 10.56
CA ASP A 119 8.29 9.77 9.37
C ASP A 119 9.45 8.87 8.95
N VAL A 120 10.68 9.41 8.90
CA VAL A 120 11.87 8.61 8.55
C VAL A 120 12.11 7.53 9.60
N ALA A 121 11.99 7.86 10.89
CA ALA A 121 12.13 6.91 11.99
C ALA A 121 11.09 5.77 11.88
N ALA A 122 9.82 6.11 11.71
CA ALA A 122 8.74 5.12 11.55
C ALA A 122 8.94 4.20 10.33
N ALA A 123 9.42 4.75 9.21
CA ALA A 123 9.71 3.97 8.01
C ALA A 123 10.82 2.93 8.23
N TYR A 124 11.86 3.28 8.99
CA TYR A 124 12.92 2.33 9.33
C TYR A 124 12.47 1.28 10.35
N GLU A 125 11.69 1.65 11.36
CA GLU A 125 11.14 0.70 12.33
C GLU A 125 10.33 -0.41 11.63
N LYS A 126 9.52 -0.05 10.61
CA LYS A 126 8.74 -1.03 9.82
C LYS A 126 9.64 -1.97 8.99
N ARG A 127 10.83 -1.53 8.56
CA ARG A 127 11.75 -2.31 7.69
C ARG A 127 12.77 -3.15 8.48
N ALA A 128 13.22 -2.68 9.64
CA ALA A 128 14.35 -3.26 10.34
C ALA A 128 14.03 -4.58 11.08
N PHE A 129 12.75 -4.94 11.28
CA PHE A 129 12.32 -6.11 12.06
C PHE A 129 13.11 -6.31 13.37
N GLY A 130 13.53 -5.21 14.02
CA GLY A 130 14.30 -5.22 15.27
C GLY A 130 15.75 -5.72 15.20
N LYS A 131 16.39 -5.80 14.01
CA LYS A 131 17.74 -6.37 13.85
C LYS A 131 18.91 -5.37 13.83
N GLU A 132 18.66 -4.05 13.82
CA GLU A 132 19.73 -3.03 13.78
C GLU A 132 19.96 -2.35 15.14
N ASP A 133 21.19 -1.87 15.37
CA ASP A 133 21.58 -1.10 16.56
C ASP A 133 20.95 0.31 16.55
N SER A 134 20.39 0.73 17.69
CA SER A 134 19.66 1.99 17.88
C SER A 134 20.49 3.23 17.52
N LYS A 135 21.79 3.25 17.79
CA LYS A 135 22.66 4.38 17.44
C LYS A 135 22.86 4.53 15.94
N SER A 136 23.04 3.41 15.23
CA SER A 136 23.19 3.43 13.77
C SER A 136 21.93 3.91 13.07
N LEU A 137 20.77 3.58 13.63
CA LEU A 137 19.47 4.00 13.12
C LEU A 137 19.24 5.51 13.31
N GLU A 138 19.58 6.05 14.48
CA GLU A 138 19.48 7.49 14.77
C GLU A 138 20.31 8.31 13.79
N GLN A 139 21.54 7.86 13.50
CA GLN A 139 22.45 8.55 12.59
C GLN A 139 21.96 8.55 11.13
N ARG A 140 21.42 7.41 10.66
CA ARG A 140 20.79 7.34 9.32
C ARG A 140 19.53 8.20 9.22
N THR A 141 18.75 8.23 10.29
CA THR A 141 17.55 9.07 10.38
C THR A 141 17.95 10.54 10.29
N LEU A 142 18.93 10.96 11.09
CA LEU A 142 19.47 12.32 11.06
C LEU A 142 19.96 12.73 9.68
N PHE A 143 20.71 11.85 9.00
CA PHE A 143 21.20 12.11 7.64
C PHE A 143 20.09 12.44 6.65
N ILE A 144 19.03 11.63 6.63
CA ILE A 144 17.92 11.84 5.70
C ILE A 144 17.08 13.06 6.10
N THR A 145 16.84 13.25 7.40
CA THR A 145 16.06 14.39 7.89
C THR A 145 16.75 15.72 7.60
N LEU A 146 18.06 15.84 7.84
CA LEU A 146 18.81 17.06 7.54
C LEU A 146 18.79 17.38 6.04
N ARG A 147 18.95 16.38 5.17
CA ARG A 147 18.82 16.55 3.70
C ARG A 147 17.41 16.96 3.22
N LYS A 148 16.37 16.70 4.00
CA LYS A 148 15.00 17.16 3.70
C LYS A 148 14.75 18.58 4.18
N LEU A 149 15.40 18.98 5.27
CA LEU A 149 15.19 20.27 5.93
C LEU A 149 16.17 21.37 5.50
N HIS A 150 17.36 21.04 4.98
CA HIS A 150 18.44 22.01 4.85
C HIS A 150 18.10 23.18 3.93
N ALA A 151 17.41 22.96 2.82
CA ALA A 151 17.02 24.05 1.91
C ALA A 151 16.06 25.04 2.59
N ASN A 152 15.04 24.53 3.30
CA ASN A 152 14.13 25.38 4.08
C ASN A 152 14.88 26.09 5.23
N GLN A 153 15.83 25.41 5.85
CA GLN A 153 16.65 26.00 6.90
C GLN A 153 17.54 27.12 6.35
N ALA A 154 18.14 26.93 5.18
CA ALA A 154 18.96 27.92 4.49
C ALA A 154 18.20 29.22 4.19
N GLU A 155 16.88 29.13 3.92
CA GLU A 155 16.01 30.31 3.72
C GLU A 155 16.00 31.24 4.94
N SER A 156 15.95 30.67 6.14
CA SER A 156 15.84 31.41 7.40
C SER A 156 17.19 31.73 8.06
N LEU A 157 18.27 31.07 7.62
CA LEU A 157 19.54 31.02 8.36
C LEU A 157 20.21 32.39 8.54
N ILE A 158 20.00 33.31 7.60
CA ILE A 158 20.54 34.67 7.66
C ILE A 158 19.97 35.49 8.85
N GLU A 159 18.76 35.17 9.30
CA GLU A 159 18.07 35.84 10.40
C GLU A 159 18.38 35.21 11.77
N ILE A 160 18.92 33.98 11.77
CA ILE A 160 19.23 33.25 13.00
C ILE A 160 20.47 33.85 13.66
N SER A 161 20.32 34.13 14.96
CA SER A 161 21.42 34.62 15.80
C SER A 161 21.90 33.54 16.77
N HIS A 162 23.20 33.53 17.04
CA HIS A 162 23.83 32.63 18.00
C HIS A 162 24.22 33.45 19.24
N ALA A 163 23.68 33.07 20.40
CA ALA A 163 24.03 33.73 21.65
C ALA A 163 25.41 33.24 22.12
N ARG A 164 26.30 34.18 22.47
CA ARG A 164 27.56 33.80 23.11
C ARG A 164 27.28 33.31 24.55
N PRO A 165 27.75 32.10 24.93
CA PRO A 165 27.47 31.54 26.25
C PRO A 165 27.81 32.51 27.39
N GLY A 166 26.87 32.68 28.31
CA GLY A 166 27.01 33.56 29.48
C GLY A 166 26.86 35.06 29.20
N THR A 167 26.46 35.47 27.99
CA THR A 167 26.28 36.89 27.62
C THR A 167 25.01 37.12 26.80
N GLU A 168 24.49 38.35 26.78
CA GLU A 168 23.34 38.74 25.94
C GLU A 168 23.74 39.05 24.48
N GLU A 169 25.02 38.94 24.14
CA GLU A 169 25.54 39.21 22.81
C GLU A 169 25.01 38.19 21.80
N LYS A 170 24.37 38.70 20.74
CA LYS A 170 23.83 37.93 19.62
C LYS A 170 24.75 38.09 18.42
N LEU A 171 25.26 36.97 17.91
CA LEU A 171 26.12 36.92 16.74
C LEU A 171 25.31 36.49 15.52
N PHE A 172 25.39 37.25 14.44
CA PHE A 172 24.79 36.91 13.16
C PHE A 172 25.86 36.45 12.16
N LEU A 173 25.48 35.65 11.18
CA LEU A 173 26.39 35.29 10.08
C LEU A 173 26.74 36.53 9.25
N LEU A 174 25.74 37.36 8.92
CA LEU A 174 25.93 38.67 8.31
C LEU A 174 25.69 39.77 9.35
N GLU A 175 26.75 40.43 9.82
CA GLU A 175 26.67 41.46 10.87
C GLU A 175 26.13 42.81 10.39
N ASP A 176 26.43 43.19 9.14
CA ASP A 176 25.92 44.45 8.57
C ASP A 176 24.39 44.39 8.54
N THR A 177 23.77 45.08 9.49
CA THR A 177 22.32 45.02 9.73
C THR A 177 21.55 45.64 8.57
N SER A 178 22.13 46.63 7.88
CA SER A 178 21.50 47.25 6.72
C SER A 178 21.50 46.31 5.51
N LEU A 179 22.60 45.60 5.26
CA LEU A 179 22.66 44.57 4.21
C LEU A 179 21.78 43.36 4.55
N ARG A 180 21.80 42.91 5.81
CA ARG A 180 20.96 41.80 6.29
C ARG A 180 19.47 42.10 6.16
N ASN A 181 19.03 43.27 6.59
CA ASN A 181 17.61 43.64 6.49
C ASN A 181 17.19 43.92 5.04
N GLY A 182 18.10 44.41 4.19
CA GLY A 182 17.80 44.75 2.80
C GLY A 182 17.79 43.56 1.84
N TYR A 183 18.73 42.63 2.00
CA TYR A 183 18.94 41.50 1.08
C TYR A 183 18.82 40.13 1.74
N GLY A 184 18.59 40.04 3.05
CA GLY A 184 18.53 38.75 3.75
C GLY A 184 17.47 37.81 3.18
N MET A 185 16.27 38.33 2.89
CA MET A 185 15.21 37.54 2.26
C MET A 185 15.62 37.02 0.87
N SER A 186 16.23 37.87 0.03
CA SER A 186 16.75 37.48 -1.29
C SER A 186 17.82 36.39 -1.16
N ILE A 187 18.79 36.59 -0.26
CA ILE A 187 19.88 35.64 -0.01
C ILE A 187 19.32 34.28 0.42
N GLY A 188 18.37 34.28 1.36
CA GLY A 188 17.72 33.08 1.88
C GLY A 188 16.92 32.34 0.80
N LYS A 189 16.03 33.04 0.08
CA LYS A 189 15.25 32.44 -1.01
C LYS A 189 16.14 31.83 -2.09
N ILE A 190 17.18 32.54 -2.51
CA ILE A 190 18.15 32.06 -3.50
C ILE A 190 18.88 30.83 -2.97
N ALA A 191 19.35 30.84 -1.73
CA ALA A 191 20.01 29.70 -1.10
C ALA A 191 19.10 28.46 -1.02
N ALA A 192 17.83 28.64 -0.65
CA ALA A 192 16.83 27.56 -0.60
C ALA A 192 16.41 27.07 -1.99
N SER A 193 16.55 27.91 -3.00
CA SER A 193 16.00 27.66 -4.33
C SER A 193 16.56 26.41 -5.00
N HIS A 194 17.75 25.89 -4.63
CA HIS A 194 18.33 24.67 -5.22
C HIS A 194 17.50 23.39 -5.02
N HIS A 195 16.50 23.41 -4.13
CA HIS A 195 15.52 22.33 -3.95
C HIS A 195 14.14 22.65 -4.54
N TRP A 196 13.95 23.80 -5.17
CA TRP A 196 12.67 24.19 -5.75
C TRP A 196 12.48 23.58 -7.14
N ASP A 197 11.22 23.39 -7.53
CA ASP A 197 10.87 23.19 -8.92
C ASP A 197 11.18 24.45 -9.75
N HIS A 198 11.55 24.26 -11.02
CA HIS A 198 11.91 25.34 -11.93
C HIS A 198 10.80 26.38 -12.11
N SER A 199 9.53 25.95 -12.13
CA SER A 199 8.37 26.86 -12.24
C SER A 199 8.26 27.83 -11.07
N ARG A 200 8.62 27.39 -9.86
CA ARG A 200 8.58 28.23 -8.66
C ARG A 200 9.60 29.38 -8.71
N LEU A 201 10.69 29.25 -9.48
CA LEU A 201 11.72 30.28 -9.57
C LEU A 201 11.13 31.60 -10.11
N THR A 202 10.31 31.54 -11.15
CA THR A 202 9.70 32.75 -11.75
C THR A 202 8.57 33.33 -10.93
N ASP A 203 7.90 32.51 -10.11
CA ASP A 203 6.75 32.93 -9.32
C ASP A 203 7.16 33.54 -7.96
N ALA A 204 8.25 33.05 -7.36
CA ALA A 204 8.63 33.39 -5.99
C ALA A 204 9.82 34.36 -5.86
N LEU A 205 10.60 34.54 -6.94
CA LEU A 205 11.78 35.41 -6.98
C LEU A 205 11.50 36.69 -7.77
N GLU A 206 12.08 37.78 -7.29
CA GLU A 206 11.90 39.11 -7.86
C GLU A 206 12.95 39.41 -8.94
N ARG A 207 12.49 40.01 -10.04
CA ARG A 207 13.35 40.38 -11.18
C ARG A 207 14.16 41.66 -10.93
N VAL A 208 13.64 42.55 -10.09
CA VAL A 208 14.27 43.84 -9.80
C VAL A 208 14.10 44.17 -8.32
N VAL A 209 15.08 43.77 -7.51
CA VAL A 209 15.22 44.26 -6.13
C VAL A 209 16.11 45.49 -6.13
N GLY A 210 15.62 46.60 -5.57
CA GLY A 210 16.33 47.88 -5.56
C GLY A 210 17.60 47.89 -4.71
N ALA A 211 18.46 48.87 -4.97
CA ALA A 211 19.61 49.15 -4.11
C ALA A 211 19.17 49.69 -2.74
N ILE A 212 19.79 49.23 -1.66
CA ILE A 212 19.57 49.80 -0.33
C ILE A 212 20.17 51.21 -0.20
N PRO A 213 19.73 52.03 0.77
CA PRO A 213 20.34 53.34 1.02
C PRO A 213 21.86 53.27 1.21
N GLY A 214 22.59 54.12 0.48
CA GLY A 214 24.05 54.19 0.50
C GLY A 214 24.75 53.35 -0.58
N LEU A 215 24.02 52.58 -1.37
CA LEU A 215 24.51 51.93 -2.58
C LEU A 215 23.98 52.64 -3.85
N PRO A 216 24.69 52.55 -5.00
CA PRO A 216 24.24 53.11 -6.28
C PRO A 216 22.91 52.49 -6.74
N THR A 217 22.01 53.33 -7.23
CA THR A 217 20.64 52.95 -7.60
C THR A 217 20.55 51.92 -8.72
N GLU A 218 21.57 51.88 -9.58
CA GLU A 218 21.69 50.96 -10.70
C GLU A 218 22.16 49.54 -10.29
N TRP A 219 22.61 49.35 -9.05
CA TRP A 219 22.98 48.02 -8.53
C TRP A 219 21.75 47.26 -8.01
N THR A 220 20.83 46.97 -8.92
CA THR A 220 19.64 46.16 -8.64
C THR A 220 19.97 44.66 -8.65
N VAL A 221 19.18 43.84 -7.95
CA VAL A 221 19.35 42.38 -7.96
C VAL A 221 18.25 41.73 -8.79
N ASP A 222 18.65 40.94 -9.78
CA ASP A 222 17.79 39.97 -10.46
C ASP A 222 17.94 38.62 -9.74
N GLU A 223 16.99 38.30 -8.85
CA GLU A 223 17.07 37.11 -8.00
C GLU A 223 17.02 35.82 -8.82
N VAL A 224 16.25 35.80 -9.92
CA VAL A 224 16.16 34.67 -10.84
C VAL A 224 17.53 34.40 -11.48
N LYS A 225 18.21 35.44 -11.94
CA LYS A 225 19.55 35.34 -12.53
C LYS A 225 20.57 34.76 -11.56
N VAL A 226 20.57 35.26 -10.32
CA VAL A 226 21.50 34.77 -9.28
C VAL A 226 21.17 33.34 -8.86
N ALA A 227 19.88 33.00 -8.71
CA ALA A 227 19.43 31.65 -8.40
C ALA A 227 19.82 30.64 -9.46
N CYS A 228 19.59 30.93 -10.74
CA CYS A 228 20.00 30.05 -11.84
C CYS A 228 21.49 29.75 -11.81
N LEU A 229 22.33 30.76 -11.51
CA LEU A 229 23.79 30.56 -11.46
C LEU A 229 24.20 29.68 -10.28
N LEU A 230 23.65 29.94 -9.08
CA LEU A 230 23.92 29.13 -7.89
C LEU A 230 23.51 27.67 -8.13
N ARG A 231 22.29 27.44 -8.62
CA ARG A 231 21.75 26.09 -8.87
C ARG A 231 22.62 25.29 -9.84
N CYS A 232 23.01 25.90 -10.96
CA CYS A 232 23.87 25.23 -11.93
C CYS A 232 25.28 24.98 -11.37
N ALA A 233 25.84 25.93 -10.61
CA ALA A 233 27.17 25.81 -10.02
C ALA A 233 27.23 24.70 -8.96
N ASP A 234 26.24 24.66 -8.07
CA ASP A 234 26.10 23.62 -7.05
C ASP A 234 25.99 22.23 -7.70
N ALA A 235 25.02 22.06 -8.61
CA ALA A 235 24.82 20.80 -9.31
C ALA A 235 26.09 20.33 -10.05
N ALA A 236 26.84 21.25 -10.67
CA ALA A 236 28.03 20.94 -11.46
C ALA A 236 29.30 20.67 -10.64
N HIS A 237 29.35 21.00 -9.34
CA HIS A 237 30.56 20.75 -8.55
C HIS A 237 30.62 19.30 -8.02
N ILE A 238 31.02 18.37 -8.90
CA ILE A 238 31.09 16.92 -8.61
C ILE A 238 32.50 16.31 -8.77
N ASP A 239 33.55 17.14 -8.84
CA ASP A 239 34.92 16.68 -9.04
C ASP A 239 35.60 16.16 -7.76
N SER A 240 36.85 15.69 -7.88
CA SER A 240 37.63 15.08 -6.80
C SER A 240 37.79 15.94 -5.53
N ARG A 241 37.53 17.25 -5.57
CA ARG A 241 37.49 18.10 -4.37
C ARG A 241 36.31 17.80 -3.45
N ARG A 242 35.21 17.26 -4.00
CA ARG A 242 34.09 16.71 -3.21
C ARG A 242 34.45 15.38 -2.54
N ALA A 243 35.45 14.66 -3.05
CA ALA A 243 35.88 13.38 -2.49
C ALA A 243 37.42 13.24 -2.52
N PRO A 244 38.17 14.02 -1.73
CA PRO A 244 39.63 14.00 -1.77
C PRO A 244 40.18 12.63 -1.41
N THR A 245 41.18 12.13 -2.15
CA THR A 245 41.64 10.73 -2.06
C THR A 245 42.05 10.29 -0.66
N MET A 246 42.79 11.13 0.07
CA MET A 246 43.21 10.81 1.43
C MET A 246 42.00 10.74 2.38
N LEU A 247 41.08 11.70 2.26
CA LEU A 247 39.87 11.71 3.09
C LEU A 247 38.98 10.52 2.77
N TYR A 248 38.83 10.17 1.48
CA TYR A 248 38.08 8.99 1.06
C TYR A 248 38.62 7.70 1.70
N ALA A 249 39.95 7.54 1.71
CA ALA A 249 40.60 6.40 2.34
C ALA A 249 40.40 6.35 3.87
N LEU A 250 40.33 7.51 4.53
CA LEU A 250 40.14 7.61 5.98
C LEU A 250 38.67 7.46 6.41
N SER A 251 37.73 7.93 5.59
CA SER A 251 36.30 7.92 5.90
C SER A 251 35.62 6.57 5.66
N ASP A 252 36.21 5.70 4.83
CA ASP A 252 35.71 4.36 4.48
C ASP A 252 34.17 4.26 4.31
N PRO A 253 33.56 5.12 3.46
CA PRO A 253 32.11 5.20 3.33
C PRO A 253 31.54 3.89 2.77
N LYS A 254 30.29 3.56 3.14
CA LYS A 254 29.59 2.33 2.77
C LYS A 254 28.31 2.61 1.98
N GLY A 255 27.78 1.59 1.30
CA GLY A 255 26.51 1.66 0.57
C GLY A 255 26.50 2.72 -0.54
N GLU A 256 25.43 3.52 -0.61
CA GLU A 256 25.30 4.61 -1.59
C GLU A 256 26.39 5.67 -1.42
N SER A 257 26.75 6.03 -0.19
CA SER A 257 27.83 6.97 0.07
C SER A 257 29.14 6.51 -0.59
N ALA A 258 29.47 5.22 -0.51
CA ALA A 258 30.67 4.68 -1.16
C ALA A 258 30.70 4.94 -2.67
N ARG A 259 29.55 4.86 -3.34
CA ARG A 259 29.42 5.11 -4.77
C ARG A 259 29.63 6.57 -5.11
N HIS A 260 29.01 7.49 -4.33
CA HIS A 260 29.22 8.93 -4.47
C HIS A 260 30.69 9.30 -4.33
N TRP A 261 31.35 8.81 -3.28
CA TRP A 261 32.78 9.06 -3.07
C TRP A 261 33.64 8.49 -4.21
N ASN A 262 33.37 7.26 -4.65
CA ASN A 262 34.15 6.61 -5.70
C ASN A 262 34.13 7.41 -7.02
N PHE A 263 32.94 7.82 -7.48
CA PHE A 263 32.88 8.52 -8.76
C PHE A 263 33.43 9.94 -8.67
N GLN A 264 33.07 10.70 -7.63
CA GLN A 264 33.54 12.08 -7.47
C GLN A 264 35.07 12.11 -7.35
N ASN A 265 35.67 11.17 -6.59
CA ASN A 265 37.12 11.06 -6.43
C ASN A 265 37.85 10.88 -7.78
N LYS A 266 37.21 10.25 -8.77
CA LYS A 266 37.80 9.99 -10.08
C LYS A 266 37.64 11.13 -11.08
N LEU A 267 36.77 12.10 -10.83
CA LEU A 267 36.49 13.17 -11.77
C LEU A 267 37.48 14.34 -11.60
N HIS A 268 37.96 14.85 -12.73
CA HIS A 268 38.65 16.13 -12.79
C HIS A 268 37.65 17.29 -12.75
N GLN A 269 38.17 18.49 -12.49
CA GLN A 269 37.39 19.73 -12.52
C GLN A 269 36.67 19.90 -13.87
N PRO A 270 35.43 20.42 -13.86
CA PRO A 270 34.70 20.71 -15.10
C PRO A 270 35.44 21.77 -15.91
N THR A 271 35.44 21.61 -17.22
CA THR A 271 35.98 22.60 -18.15
C THR A 271 34.94 22.98 -19.18
N ARG A 272 34.89 24.25 -19.56
CA ARG A 272 34.05 24.70 -20.67
C ARG A 272 34.82 24.63 -21.98
N VAL A 273 34.27 23.94 -22.96
CA VAL A 273 34.80 23.88 -24.33
C VAL A 273 33.72 24.43 -25.25
N ALA A 274 33.93 25.64 -25.78
CA ALA A 274 32.90 26.39 -26.49
C ALA A 274 31.64 26.59 -25.62
N ASP A 275 30.51 26.01 -26.02
CA ASP A 275 29.20 26.16 -25.37
C ASP A 275 28.84 25.00 -24.44
N LYS A 276 29.77 24.08 -24.13
CA LYS A 276 29.49 22.88 -23.34
C LYS A 276 30.47 22.65 -22.20
N ILE A 277 29.99 22.01 -21.14
CA ILE A 277 30.80 21.54 -20.01
C ILE A 277 31.28 20.13 -20.29
N VAL A 278 32.57 19.87 -20.08
CA VAL A 278 33.22 18.57 -20.27
C VAL A 278 33.80 18.10 -18.95
N TYR A 279 33.36 16.92 -18.51
CA TYR A 279 33.96 16.18 -17.40
C TYR A 279 34.87 15.08 -17.94
N SER A 280 35.96 14.81 -17.24
CA SER A 280 36.88 13.72 -17.58
C SER A 280 37.29 12.95 -16.33
N SER A 281 37.57 11.65 -16.47
CA SER A 281 38.06 10.84 -15.36
C SER A 281 39.59 10.67 -15.39
N GLY A 282 40.21 10.86 -14.22
CA GLY A 282 41.64 10.62 -14.03
C GLY A 282 42.01 9.15 -14.17
N GLN A 283 41.12 8.26 -13.73
CA GLN A 283 41.26 6.81 -13.84
C GLN A 283 40.01 6.19 -14.48
N PRO A 284 40.15 5.04 -15.17
CA PRO A 284 38.98 4.33 -15.68
C PRO A 284 38.19 3.66 -14.55
N PHE A 285 36.89 3.49 -14.76
CA PHE A 285 36.02 2.70 -13.88
C PHE A 285 36.08 1.22 -14.26
N THR A 286 36.41 0.37 -13.31
CA THR A 286 36.44 -1.10 -13.47
C THR A 286 35.03 -1.69 -13.45
N VAL A 287 34.89 -2.98 -13.77
CA VAL A 287 33.60 -3.69 -13.76
C VAL A 287 32.92 -3.62 -12.37
N SER A 288 33.68 -3.76 -11.29
CA SER A 288 33.17 -3.66 -9.92
C SER A 288 32.69 -2.24 -9.55
N GLU A 289 33.15 -1.23 -10.29
CA GLU A 289 32.78 0.18 -10.06
C GLU A 289 31.70 0.66 -11.04
N ALA A 290 31.15 -0.23 -11.87
CA ALA A 290 30.07 0.10 -12.80
C ALA A 290 28.89 0.81 -12.12
N PRO A 291 28.43 0.43 -10.90
CA PRO A 291 27.38 1.20 -10.22
C PRO A 291 27.74 2.66 -9.96
N SER A 292 29.01 2.96 -9.66
CA SER A 292 29.48 4.33 -9.43
C SER A 292 29.60 5.12 -10.74
N TRP A 293 29.96 4.44 -11.83
CA TRP A 293 29.95 5.04 -13.17
C TRP A 293 28.53 5.38 -13.64
N TRP A 294 27.56 4.49 -13.41
CA TRP A 294 26.15 4.75 -13.72
C TRP A 294 25.59 5.90 -12.90
N LEU A 295 25.89 5.95 -11.59
CA LEU A 295 25.54 7.09 -10.75
C LEU A 295 26.15 8.41 -11.26
N CYS A 296 27.40 8.37 -11.75
CA CYS A 296 28.03 9.53 -12.41
C CYS A 296 27.30 9.94 -13.69
N TYR A 297 26.92 8.97 -14.54
CA TYR A 297 26.15 9.23 -15.77
C TYR A 297 24.80 9.89 -15.46
N ASP A 298 24.06 9.37 -14.48
CA ASP A 298 22.76 9.92 -14.05
C ASP A 298 22.91 11.32 -13.45
N THR A 299 23.95 11.54 -12.64
CA THR A 299 24.27 12.85 -12.06
C THR A 299 24.58 13.86 -13.16
N LEU A 300 25.37 13.49 -14.17
CA LEU A 300 25.69 14.37 -15.31
C LEU A 300 24.47 14.68 -16.19
N ARG A 301 23.54 13.72 -16.34
CA ARG A 301 22.25 13.97 -17.01
C ARG A 301 21.38 14.95 -16.22
N MET A 302 21.34 14.83 -14.89
CA MET A 302 20.64 15.79 -14.04
C MET A 302 21.23 17.20 -14.21
N ILE A 303 22.56 17.34 -14.18
CA ILE A 303 23.25 18.63 -14.41
C ILE A 303 22.92 19.21 -15.79
N ASP A 304 22.85 18.37 -16.83
CA ASP A 304 22.45 18.79 -18.18
C ASP A 304 21.03 19.39 -18.21
N VAL A 305 20.08 18.72 -17.55
CA VAL A 305 18.70 19.21 -17.44
C VAL A 305 18.64 20.53 -16.68
N GLU A 306 19.33 20.62 -15.54
CA GLU A 306 19.40 21.84 -14.73
C GLU A 306 19.96 23.03 -15.55
N LEU A 307 21.06 22.81 -16.27
CA LEU A 307 21.72 23.83 -17.09
C LEU A 307 20.83 24.29 -18.25
N ARG A 308 20.13 23.37 -18.91
CA ARG A 308 19.21 23.70 -20.01
C ARG A 308 18.00 24.49 -19.51
N ASN A 309 17.38 24.05 -18.41
CA ASN A 309 16.22 24.72 -17.85
C ASN A 309 16.58 26.13 -17.34
N CYS A 310 17.70 26.28 -16.63
CA CYS A 310 18.15 27.60 -16.20
C CYS A 310 18.46 28.52 -17.38
N ASN A 311 19.09 28.02 -18.46
CA ASN A 311 19.28 28.83 -19.68
C ASN A 311 17.95 29.25 -20.31
N ALA A 312 16.96 28.35 -20.38
CA ALA A 312 15.63 28.68 -20.91
C ALA A 312 14.93 29.76 -20.08
N ILE A 313 14.97 29.65 -18.74
CA ILE A 313 14.40 30.65 -17.84
C ILE A 313 15.08 32.02 -18.02
N LEU A 314 16.41 32.05 -18.13
CA LEU A 314 17.15 33.29 -18.37
C LEU A 314 16.80 33.92 -19.71
N GLU A 315 16.65 33.11 -20.76
CA GLU A 315 16.26 33.56 -22.10
C GLU A 315 14.83 34.13 -22.10
N ASP A 316 13.86 33.42 -21.52
CA ASP A 316 12.47 33.89 -21.40
C ASP A 316 12.36 35.18 -20.60
N ALA A 317 13.19 35.32 -19.58
CA ALA A 317 13.23 36.52 -18.74
C ALA A 317 14.05 37.67 -19.36
N SER A 318 14.65 37.48 -20.54
CA SER A 318 15.54 38.44 -21.20
C SER A 318 16.77 38.85 -20.36
N SER A 319 17.26 37.94 -19.50
CA SER A 319 18.54 38.08 -18.79
C SER A 319 19.72 37.62 -19.65
N ALA A 320 20.94 37.93 -19.23
CA ALA A 320 22.13 37.35 -19.83
C ALA A 320 22.12 35.83 -19.68
N SER A 321 22.28 35.09 -20.78
CA SER A 321 22.37 33.63 -20.74
C SER A 321 23.78 33.17 -20.37
N PHE A 322 23.89 31.94 -19.87
CA PHE A 322 25.18 31.30 -19.64
C PHE A 322 25.88 30.99 -20.97
N GLU A 323 27.21 31.06 -20.99
CA GLU A 323 27.99 30.55 -22.12
C GLU A 323 28.00 29.02 -22.17
N ALA A 324 27.87 28.34 -21.02
CA ALA A 324 27.64 26.91 -20.97
C ALA A 324 26.14 26.58 -21.16
N LYS A 325 25.83 25.75 -22.16
CA LYS A 325 24.46 25.40 -22.57
C LYS A 325 24.06 23.97 -22.23
N TYR A 326 25.00 23.03 -22.22
CA TYR A 326 24.74 21.61 -21.94
C TYR A 326 26.01 20.86 -21.48
N VAL A 327 25.84 19.64 -21.01
CA VAL A 327 26.94 18.75 -20.60
C VAL A 327 27.31 17.80 -21.75
N SER A 328 28.59 17.67 -22.05
CA SER A 328 29.07 16.87 -23.18
C SER A 328 28.98 15.37 -22.93
N GLY A 329 28.35 14.62 -23.84
CA GLY A 329 28.41 13.15 -23.90
C GLY A 329 27.32 12.43 -23.11
N VAL A 330 26.44 13.16 -22.42
CA VAL A 330 25.32 12.61 -21.64
C VAL A 330 24.19 12.04 -22.51
N GLU A 331 24.23 12.26 -23.83
CA GLU A 331 23.22 11.78 -24.77
C GLU A 331 23.28 10.27 -24.97
N SER A 332 24.43 9.65 -24.67
CA SER A 332 24.52 8.19 -24.59
C SER A 332 25.67 7.74 -23.70
N PRO A 333 25.58 6.58 -23.03
CA PRO A 333 26.65 6.08 -22.18
C PRO A 333 27.97 5.88 -22.94
N LYS A 334 27.88 5.50 -24.22
CA LYS A 334 29.03 5.31 -25.11
C LYS A 334 29.77 6.62 -25.44
N LEU A 335 29.06 7.74 -25.55
CA LEU A 335 29.68 9.04 -25.77
C LEU A 335 30.36 9.53 -24.50
N LEU A 336 29.70 9.44 -23.34
CA LEU A 336 30.31 9.81 -22.06
C LEU A 336 31.57 9.00 -21.78
N ALA A 337 31.57 7.70 -22.09
CA ALA A 337 32.70 6.80 -21.88
C ALA A 337 34.01 7.24 -22.58
N ARG A 338 33.93 8.14 -23.57
CA ARG A 338 35.12 8.73 -24.22
C ARG A 338 35.89 9.66 -23.29
N HIS A 339 35.20 10.30 -22.34
CA HIS A 339 35.78 11.27 -21.41
C HIS A 339 35.81 10.73 -19.97
N VAL A 340 34.74 10.05 -19.54
CA VAL A 340 34.66 9.32 -18.26
C VAL A 340 34.91 7.84 -18.53
N ARG A 341 36.19 7.47 -18.53
CA ARG A 341 36.68 6.21 -19.11
C ARG A 341 36.26 4.99 -18.28
N VAL A 342 36.09 3.86 -18.95
CA VAL A 342 35.83 2.53 -18.35
C VAL A 342 36.95 1.55 -18.71
N SER A 343 37.10 0.47 -17.94
CA SER A 343 38.08 -0.60 -18.20
C SER A 343 37.48 -1.98 -17.95
N GLY A 344 37.59 -2.86 -18.94
CA GLY A 344 37.10 -4.25 -18.86
C GLY A 344 35.60 -4.42 -19.14
N TRP A 345 34.88 -3.35 -19.51
CA TRP A 345 33.47 -3.38 -19.89
C TRP A 345 33.13 -2.21 -20.82
N SER A 346 31.95 -2.27 -21.45
CA SER A 346 31.39 -1.17 -22.23
C SER A 346 30.04 -0.80 -21.66
N PRO A 347 29.77 0.48 -21.33
CA PRO A 347 28.45 0.89 -20.92
C PRO A 347 27.52 0.83 -22.13
N ILE A 348 26.42 0.10 -21.96
CA ILE A 348 25.35 -0.04 -22.94
C ILE A 348 24.07 0.31 -22.21
N ASP A 349 23.31 1.25 -22.75
CA ASP A 349 21.95 1.51 -22.31
C ASP A 349 21.08 0.33 -22.78
N ALA A 350 20.89 -0.63 -21.88
CA ALA A 350 20.01 -1.79 -22.06
C ALA A 350 18.77 -1.68 -21.15
N GLU A 351 18.26 -0.46 -20.94
CA GLU A 351 16.98 -0.27 -20.26
C GLU A 351 15.87 -1.05 -20.97
N VAL A 352 15.01 -1.70 -20.18
CA VAL A 352 13.79 -2.33 -20.68
C VAL A 352 12.88 -1.22 -21.18
N ARG A 353 12.84 -1.02 -22.50
CA ARG A 353 12.01 0.02 -23.11
C ARG A 353 10.58 -0.47 -23.24
N VAL A 354 9.67 0.19 -22.54
CA VAL A 354 8.24 0.08 -22.83
C VAL A 354 7.95 0.95 -24.05
N SER A 355 7.95 0.35 -25.24
CA SER A 355 7.70 1.08 -26.49
C SER A 355 6.26 1.58 -26.64
N ASP A 356 5.32 0.98 -25.90
CA ASP A 356 3.90 1.31 -25.92
C ASP A 356 3.30 1.19 -24.50
N PRO A 357 3.48 2.22 -23.65
CA PRO A 357 2.94 2.22 -22.29
C PRO A 357 1.41 2.16 -22.27
N VAL A 358 0.76 2.67 -23.31
CA VAL A 358 -0.70 2.65 -23.48
C VAL A 358 -1.21 1.23 -23.65
N ARG A 359 -0.56 0.43 -24.51
CA ARG A 359 -0.89 -0.99 -24.67
C ARG A 359 -0.56 -1.79 -23.42
N LEU A 360 0.53 -1.47 -22.73
CA LEU A 360 0.88 -2.11 -21.45
C LEU A 360 -0.22 -1.86 -20.40
N ALA A 361 -0.64 -0.61 -20.24
CA ALA A 361 -1.72 -0.22 -19.33
C ALA A 361 -3.06 -0.88 -19.70
N ARG A 362 -3.42 -0.95 -20.99
CA ARG A 362 -4.62 -1.68 -21.44
C ARG A 362 -4.56 -3.18 -21.19
N THR A 363 -3.37 -3.77 -21.29
CA THR A 363 -3.17 -5.21 -21.13
C THR A 363 -3.17 -5.58 -19.66
N LEU A 364 -2.35 -4.93 -18.84
CA LEU A 364 -2.19 -5.27 -17.43
C LEU A 364 -3.22 -4.61 -16.52
N GLY A 365 -3.71 -3.41 -16.83
CA GLY A 365 -4.74 -2.72 -16.05
C GLY A 365 -6.15 -2.84 -16.62
N GLY A 366 -6.33 -3.48 -17.79
CA GLY A 366 -7.59 -3.54 -18.52
C GLY A 366 -8.20 -4.95 -18.62
N LYS A 367 -8.83 -5.24 -19.76
CA LYS A 367 -9.66 -6.44 -19.95
C LYS A 367 -8.94 -7.77 -19.74
N ASN A 368 -7.63 -7.84 -19.93
CA ASN A 368 -6.92 -9.11 -19.73
C ASN A 368 -6.71 -9.44 -18.24
N LEU A 369 -6.77 -8.44 -17.34
CA LEU A 369 -6.73 -8.67 -15.90
C LEU A 369 -8.13 -8.85 -15.30
N TYR A 370 -9.11 -8.07 -15.77
CA TYR A 370 -10.45 -7.98 -15.14
C TYR A 370 -11.63 -8.49 -16.00
N GLY A 371 -11.38 -8.91 -17.24
CA GLY A 371 -12.44 -9.27 -18.18
C GLY A 371 -13.28 -8.06 -18.63
N ASP A 372 -14.57 -8.28 -18.91
CA ASP A 372 -15.51 -7.23 -19.32
C ASP A 372 -16.38 -6.70 -18.15
N ASP A 373 -16.08 -7.05 -16.91
CA ASP A 373 -16.90 -6.68 -15.74
C ASP A 373 -16.70 -5.21 -15.33
N PRO A 374 -17.77 -4.41 -15.13
CA PRO A 374 -17.64 -3.03 -14.65
C PRO A 374 -17.31 -2.90 -13.16
N VAL A 375 -17.47 -3.94 -12.34
CA VAL A 375 -17.26 -3.85 -10.89
C VAL A 375 -15.78 -3.64 -10.50
N PRO A 376 -14.78 -4.33 -11.09
CA PRO A 376 -13.38 -4.12 -10.72
C PRO A 376 -12.88 -2.68 -10.93
N PRO A 377 -13.14 -1.99 -12.07
CA PRO A 377 -12.76 -0.59 -12.20
C PRO A 377 -13.40 0.34 -11.16
N ILE A 378 -14.67 0.12 -10.82
CA ILE A 378 -15.37 0.90 -9.77
C ILE A 378 -14.77 0.61 -8.39
N ARG A 379 -14.40 -0.65 -8.11
CA ARG A 379 -13.68 -1.04 -6.90
C ARG A 379 -12.37 -0.29 -6.75
N GLU A 380 -11.56 -0.20 -7.80
CA GLU A 380 -10.27 0.53 -7.75
C GLU A 380 -10.48 2.02 -7.45
N LEU A 381 -11.52 2.64 -8.04
CA LEU A 381 -11.89 4.03 -7.73
C LEU A 381 -12.33 4.20 -6.28
N LEU A 382 -13.20 3.32 -5.78
CA LEU A 382 -13.65 3.33 -4.39
C LEU A 382 -12.50 3.11 -3.40
N GLN A 383 -11.56 2.21 -3.73
CA GLN A 383 -10.38 1.96 -2.90
C GLN A 383 -9.50 3.20 -2.78
N ASN A 384 -9.23 3.88 -3.90
CA ASN A 384 -8.47 5.12 -3.89
C ASN A 384 -9.19 6.23 -3.09
N ALA A 385 -10.51 6.37 -3.26
CA ALA A 385 -11.33 7.31 -2.52
C ALA A 385 -11.29 7.04 -0.99
N VAL A 386 -11.47 5.77 -0.59
CA VAL A 386 -11.42 5.35 0.83
C VAL A 386 -10.02 5.56 1.41
N ASP A 387 -8.96 5.24 0.68
CA ASP A 387 -7.58 5.52 1.11
C ASP A 387 -7.35 7.03 1.30
N ALA A 388 -7.80 7.86 0.36
CA ALA A 388 -7.70 9.31 0.48
C ALA A 388 -8.42 9.87 1.72
N VAL A 389 -9.61 9.32 2.04
CA VAL A 389 -10.36 9.64 3.26
C VAL A 389 -9.60 9.21 4.51
N LYS A 390 -9.08 7.98 4.56
CA LYS A 390 -8.31 7.45 5.70
C LYS A 390 -7.05 8.26 5.97
N VAL A 391 -6.38 8.69 4.90
CA VAL A 391 -5.19 9.56 4.97
C VAL A 391 -5.56 10.91 5.58
N ARG A 392 -6.64 11.55 5.11
CA ARG A 392 -7.07 12.84 5.66
C ARG A 392 -7.52 12.69 7.12
N ARG A 393 -8.26 11.62 7.42
CA ARG A 393 -8.71 11.27 8.77
C ARG A 393 -7.54 11.22 9.76
N LYS A 394 -6.45 10.57 9.37
CA LYS A 394 -5.23 10.50 10.18
C LYS A 394 -4.46 11.82 10.19
N GLN A 395 -4.32 12.49 9.05
CA GLN A 395 -3.57 13.75 8.95
C GLN A 395 -4.17 14.83 9.84
N GLU A 396 -5.50 14.99 9.83
CA GLU A 396 -6.26 15.98 10.61
C GLU A 396 -6.74 15.45 11.99
N ASP A 397 -6.31 14.25 12.41
CA ASP A 397 -6.71 13.62 13.68
C ASP A 397 -8.24 13.57 13.90
N ARG A 398 -8.99 13.30 12.83
CA ARG A 398 -10.46 13.20 12.86
C ARG A 398 -10.93 11.89 13.48
N ALA A 399 -12.23 11.84 13.80
CA ALA A 399 -12.89 10.66 14.34
C ALA A 399 -12.67 9.43 13.43
N ASN A 400 -12.57 8.24 14.04
CA ASN A 400 -12.23 6.98 13.37
C ASN A 400 -13.19 6.55 12.25
N LEU A 401 -14.38 7.13 12.16
CA LEU A 401 -15.40 6.83 11.14
C LEU A 401 -15.70 8.03 10.23
N TRP A 402 -14.92 9.12 10.34
CA TRP A 402 -15.13 10.33 9.56
C TRP A 402 -14.81 10.11 8.08
N GLY A 403 -15.62 10.73 7.21
CA GLY A 403 -15.41 10.83 5.77
C GLY A 403 -16.56 10.23 4.97
N ASN A 404 -16.70 10.67 3.73
CA ASN A 404 -17.80 10.30 2.85
C ASN A 404 -17.28 10.15 1.41
N VAL A 405 -17.78 9.11 0.74
CA VAL A 405 -17.57 8.88 -0.69
C VAL A 405 -18.94 8.79 -1.35
N LYS A 406 -19.12 9.49 -2.46
CA LYS A 406 -20.35 9.45 -3.23
C LYS A 406 -20.09 8.90 -4.63
N VAL A 407 -20.85 7.90 -5.02
CA VAL A 407 -20.85 7.32 -6.36
C VAL A 407 -22.18 7.63 -7.03
N SER A 408 -22.14 8.29 -8.18
CA SER A 408 -23.35 8.63 -8.95
C SER A 408 -23.25 8.13 -10.38
N ILE A 409 -24.31 7.49 -10.89
CA ILE A 409 -24.47 7.14 -12.30
C ILE A 409 -25.67 7.88 -12.84
N GLU A 410 -25.42 8.89 -13.68
CA GLU A 410 -26.47 9.78 -14.15
C GLU A 410 -26.22 10.28 -15.58
N PRO A 411 -27.29 10.52 -16.37
CA PRO A 411 -27.18 11.21 -17.65
C PRO A 411 -26.95 12.71 -17.44
N ASP A 412 -26.07 13.30 -18.24
CA ASP A 412 -25.94 14.75 -18.33
C ASP A 412 -27.06 15.40 -19.16
N ALA A 413 -27.03 16.73 -19.28
CA ALA A 413 -28.01 17.48 -20.06
C ALA A 413 -28.04 17.12 -21.56
N SER A 414 -26.98 16.49 -22.08
CA SER A 414 -26.88 16.00 -23.46
C SER A 414 -27.30 14.52 -23.61
N GLY A 415 -27.69 13.87 -22.52
CA GLY A 415 -28.08 12.46 -22.47
C GLY A 415 -26.90 11.49 -22.43
N GLN A 416 -25.66 11.96 -22.25
CA GLN A 416 -24.50 11.08 -22.07
C GLN A 416 -24.45 10.62 -20.62
N VAL A 417 -24.19 9.33 -20.40
CA VAL A 417 -24.16 8.74 -19.05
C VAL A 417 -22.77 8.86 -18.45
N TRP A 418 -22.69 9.36 -17.23
CA TRP A 418 -21.46 9.51 -16.46
C TRP A 418 -21.50 8.66 -15.20
N LEU A 419 -20.37 8.03 -14.88
CA LEU A 419 -20.04 7.55 -13.55
C LEU A 419 -19.21 8.64 -12.85
N LEU A 420 -19.66 9.10 -11.70
CA LEU A 420 -19.00 10.10 -10.87
C LEU A 420 -18.62 9.44 -9.54
N VAL A 421 -17.36 9.55 -9.13
CA VAL A 421 -16.88 9.13 -7.81
C VAL A 421 -16.28 10.34 -7.12
N ASP A 422 -16.93 10.80 -6.07
CA ASP A 422 -16.57 11.97 -5.28
C ASP A 422 -16.06 11.54 -3.91
N ASP A 423 -14.90 12.04 -3.47
CA ASP A 423 -14.41 11.83 -2.11
C ASP A 423 -13.99 13.14 -1.43
N ASN A 424 -14.22 13.20 -0.12
CA ASN A 424 -13.77 14.31 0.72
C ASN A 424 -12.42 14.00 1.40
N GLY A 425 -11.59 13.17 0.77
CA GLY A 425 -10.27 12.80 1.23
C GLY A 425 -9.23 13.92 1.10
N VAL A 426 -7.96 13.55 1.09
CA VAL A 426 -6.84 14.51 1.03
C VAL A 426 -6.77 15.31 -0.28
N GLY A 427 -7.30 14.75 -1.37
CA GLY A 427 -7.12 15.29 -2.72
C GLY A 427 -5.67 15.29 -3.19
N MET A 428 -5.45 15.88 -4.37
CA MET A 428 -4.17 15.83 -5.09
C MET A 428 -3.68 17.23 -5.46
N SER A 429 -2.35 17.41 -5.47
CA SER A 429 -1.70 18.54 -6.14
C SER A 429 -1.54 18.25 -7.64
N GLU A 430 -1.24 19.29 -8.42
CA GLU A 430 -0.89 19.15 -9.84
C GLU A 430 0.27 18.18 -10.06
N ARG A 431 1.26 18.19 -9.16
CA ARG A 431 2.41 17.27 -9.15
C ARG A 431 2.00 15.82 -8.94
N VAL A 432 1.02 15.56 -8.06
CA VAL A 432 0.48 14.19 -7.87
C VAL A 432 -0.30 13.74 -9.10
N MET A 433 -1.11 14.64 -9.69
CA MET A 433 -1.93 14.34 -10.87
C MET A 433 -1.09 14.08 -12.13
N THR A 434 0.05 14.76 -12.29
CA THR A 434 0.94 14.62 -13.46
C THR A 434 2.10 13.65 -13.24
N GLY A 435 2.32 13.19 -12.01
CA GLY A 435 3.31 12.18 -11.66
C GLY A 435 2.65 10.86 -11.23
N PRO A 436 2.63 10.52 -9.93
CA PRO A 436 2.20 9.20 -9.45
C PRO A 436 0.81 8.71 -9.89
N LEU A 437 -0.15 9.60 -10.18
CA LEU A 437 -1.48 9.17 -10.64
C LEU A 437 -1.41 8.50 -12.02
N ILE A 438 -0.56 9.01 -12.90
CA ILE A 438 -0.44 8.58 -14.30
C ILE A 438 0.85 7.80 -14.57
N ASP A 439 1.65 7.57 -13.53
CA ASP A 439 2.88 6.78 -13.60
C ASP A 439 2.54 5.29 -13.42
N PHE A 440 2.61 4.55 -14.52
CA PHE A 440 2.20 3.14 -14.53
C PHE A 440 3.17 2.27 -13.71
N GLY A 441 2.66 1.70 -12.62
CA GLY A 441 3.45 0.81 -11.74
C GLY A 441 4.08 1.51 -10.54
N ASN A 442 3.95 2.84 -10.45
CA ASN A 442 4.36 3.61 -9.27
C ASN A 442 3.12 4.15 -8.56
N SER A 443 3.08 4.00 -7.24
CA SER A 443 2.01 4.57 -6.42
C SER A 443 2.55 5.71 -5.56
N LEU A 444 1.74 6.76 -5.36
CA LEU A 444 2.03 7.81 -4.38
C LEU A 444 2.30 7.19 -3.00
N TRP A 445 1.54 6.17 -2.62
CA TRP A 445 1.63 5.52 -1.32
C TRP A 445 2.99 4.86 -1.05
N SER A 446 3.75 4.55 -2.10
CA SER A 446 5.08 3.93 -2.03
C SER A 446 6.22 4.88 -2.39
N SER A 447 5.93 6.13 -2.78
CA SER A 447 6.94 7.08 -3.25
C SER A 447 7.38 8.04 -2.15
N ASP A 448 8.60 8.57 -2.29
CA ASP A 448 9.15 9.57 -1.37
C ASP A 448 8.32 10.87 -1.36
N LEU A 449 7.56 11.11 -2.44
CA LEU A 449 6.62 12.22 -2.57
C LEU A 449 5.52 12.19 -1.50
N LEU A 450 5.16 11.02 -0.97
CA LEU A 450 4.14 10.94 0.10
C LEU A 450 4.50 11.81 1.30
N GLN A 451 5.77 11.81 1.72
CA GLN A 451 6.24 12.57 2.88
C GLN A 451 6.29 14.07 2.60
N GLU A 452 6.54 14.46 1.33
CA GLU A 452 6.52 15.87 0.93
C GLU A 452 5.08 16.39 0.82
N GLU A 453 4.15 15.58 0.32
CA GLU A 453 2.74 15.95 0.20
C GLU A 453 2.03 15.97 1.55
N PHE A 454 2.37 15.02 2.43
CA PHE A 454 1.74 14.83 3.74
C PHE A 454 2.79 14.57 4.84
N PRO A 455 3.50 15.62 5.31
CA PRO A 455 4.47 15.48 6.39
C PRO A 455 3.83 14.97 7.69
N GLY A 456 4.50 14.03 8.35
CA GLY A 456 4.08 13.40 9.61
C GLY A 456 3.14 12.21 9.45
N LEU A 457 2.70 11.91 8.22
CA LEU A 457 1.71 10.89 7.94
C LEU A 457 2.20 9.47 8.26
N MET A 458 3.45 9.17 7.91
CA MET A 458 4.03 7.84 8.11
C MET A 458 4.13 7.49 9.60
N SER A 459 4.47 8.49 10.43
CA SER A 459 4.50 8.34 11.89
C SER A 459 3.13 8.04 12.52
N LYS A 460 2.03 8.35 11.82
CA LYS A 460 0.65 8.08 12.26
C LYS A 460 0.15 6.67 11.88
N GLY A 461 1.00 5.83 11.28
CA GLY A 461 0.74 4.40 11.07
C GLY A 461 -0.29 4.09 9.99
N ILE A 462 -0.24 4.78 8.84
CA ILE A 462 -1.13 4.50 7.72
C ILE A 462 -0.68 3.25 6.96
N ASP A 463 -1.65 2.40 6.61
CA ASP A 463 -1.46 1.27 5.71
C ASP A 463 -2.51 1.36 4.59
N PRO A 464 -2.22 2.09 3.49
CA PRO A 464 -3.17 2.26 2.40
C PRO A 464 -3.37 0.93 1.65
N VAL A 465 -4.57 0.75 1.11
CA VAL A 465 -4.96 -0.45 0.39
C VAL A 465 -4.32 -0.49 -0.99
N GLY A 466 -4.18 0.65 -1.67
CA GLY A 466 -3.48 0.78 -2.95
C GLY A 466 -1.96 0.56 -2.82
N LYS A 467 -1.40 -0.38 -3.60
CA LYS A 467 0.04 -0.71 -3.56
C LYS A 467 0.75 -0.73 -4.92
N PHE A 468 0.02 -1.07 -6.00
CA PHE A 468 0.65 -1.47 -7.27
C PHE A 468 0.71 -0.38 -8.35
N GLY A 469 0.05 0.78 -8.16
CA GLY A 469 0.10 1.87 -9.15
C GLY A 469 -0.53 1.58 -10.52
N ILE A 470 -1.43 0.57 -10.60
CA ILE A 470 -2.09 0.16 -11.85
C ILE A 470 -3.61 0.41 -11.86
N GLY A 471 -4.21 0.62 -10.68
CA GLY A 471 -5.67 0.62 -10.50
C GLY A 471 -6.39 1.72 -11.28
N PHE A 472 -5.81 2.92 -11.37
CA PHE A 472 -6.43 4.04 -12.09
C PHE A 472 -6.69 3.72 -13.57
N PHE A 473 -5.78 3.03 -14.26
CA PHE A 473 -5.94 2.73 -15.68
C PHE A 473 -7.09 1.77 -16.01
N SER A 474 -7.62 1.05 -15.02
CA SER A 474 -8.79 0.18 -15.20
C SER A 474 -10.06 0.95 -15.56
N VAL A 475 -10.14 2.25 -15.24
CA VAL A 475 -11.30 3.10 -15.57
C VAL A 475 -11.54 3.23 -17.08
N PHE A 476 -10.49 3.06 -17.90
CA PHE A 476 -10.59 3.06 -19.36
C PHE A 476 -11.36 1.83 -19.89
N MET A 477 -11.65 0.83 -19.05
CA MET A 477 -12.58 -0.26 -19.38
C MET A 477 -14.05 0.20 -19.40
N LEU A 478 -14.38 1.24 -18.64
CA LEU A 478 -15.73 1.79 -18.52
C LEU A 478 -16.01 2.83 -19.62
N GLY A 479 -15.00 3.62 -19.97
CA GLY A 479 -15.06 4.54 -21.09
C GLY A 479 -13.78 5.32 -21.34
N LYS A 480 -13.74 6.01 -22.49
CA LYS A 480 -12.52 6.69 -22.97
C LYS A 480 -12.32 8.09 -22.43
N HIS A 481 -13.43 8.78 -22.12
CA HIS A 481 -13.40 10.16 -21.67
C HIS A 481 -13.45 10.18 -20.14
N ILE A 482 -12.35 10.61 -19.52
CA ILE A 482 -12.19 10.65 -18.06
C ILE A 482 -11.76 12.04 -17.63
N LYS A 483 -12.34 12.54 -16.54
CA LYS A 483 -11.91 13.76 -15.88
C LYS A 483 -11.54 13.45 -14.44
N VAL A 484 -10.33 13.84 -14.05
CA VAL A 484 -9.90 13.87 -12.65
C VAL A 484 -9.90 15.33 -12.22
N ILE A 485 -10.84 15.70 -11.37
CA ILE A 485 -10.92 17.04 -10.77
C ILE A 485 -10.49 16.91 -9.32
N SER A 486 -9.43 17.62 -8.90
CA SER A 486 -8.97 17.50 -7.52
C SER A 486 -8.30 18.77 -7.01
N ARG A 487 -8.31 18.94 -5.68
CA ARG A 487 -7.51 19.89 -4.93
C ARG A 487 -7.12 19.31 -3.59
N LYS A 488 -5.97 19.74 -3.06
CA LYS A 488 -5.59 19.42 -1.69
C LYS A 488 -6.62 19.94 -0.70
N TYR A 489 -6.82 19.19 0.39
CA TYR A 489 -7.79 19.52 1.44
C TYR A 489 -7.54 20.85 2.16
N ASN A 490 -6.29 21.31 2.15
CA ASN A 490 -5.84 22.54 2.80
C ASN A 490 -5.67 23.73 1.83
N THR A 491 -6.07 23.60 0.56
CA THR A 491 -5.97 24.66 -0.45
C THR A 491 -7.35 25.23 -0.81
N GLY A 492 -7.39 26.39 -1.47
CA GLY A 492 -8.63 27.06 -1.86
C GLY A 492 -9.24 26.48 -3.15
N ASP A 493 -10.46 26.91 -3.48
CA ASP A 493 -11.14 26.46 -4.71
C ASP A 493 -10.39 26.88 -5.99
N ALA A 494 -9.62 27.97 -5.96
CA ALA A 494 -8.77 28.43 -7.07
C ALA A 494 -7.63 27.45 -7.41
N ASP A 495 -7.26 26.58 -6.47
CA ASP A 495 -6.23 25.57 -6.65
C ASP A 495 -6.77 24.27 -7.27
N THR A 496 -8.07 24.22 -7.58
CA THR A 496 -8.69 23.05 -8.22
C THR A 496 -8.20 22.89 -9.64
N ARG A 497 -7.68 21.70 -9.95
CA ARG A 497 -7.20 21.32 -11.28
C ARG A 497 -8.05 20.22 -11.87
N VAL A 498 -8.13 20.20 -13.19
CA VAL A 498 -8.76 19.14 -13.98
C VAL A 498 -7.72 18.53 -14.89
N LEU A 499 -7.51 17.22 -14.75
CA LEU A 499 -6.78 16.39 -15.70
C LEU A 499 -7.79 15.61 -16.54
N GLU A 500 -7.84 15.90 -17.83
CA GLU A 500 -8.84 15.40 -18.76
C GLU A 500 -8.21 14.50 -19.82
N PHE A 501 -8.78 13.31 -20.00
CA PHE A 501 -8.38 12.32 -20.99
C PHE A 501 -9.54 12.14 -21.98
N ASP A 502 -9.29 12.32 -23.28
CA ASP A 502 -10.25 11.96 -24.34
C ASP A 502 -10.09 10.51 -24.83
N ASP A 503 -8.87 9.99 -24.72
CA ASP A 503 -8.51 8.58 -24.89
C ASP A 503 -7.13 8.34 -24.25
N LEU A 504 -6.84 7.10 -23.84
CA LEU A 504 -5.55 6.74 -23.27
C LEU A 504 -4.37 6.95 -24.26
N SER A 505 -4.63 6.95 -25.57
CA SER A 505 -3.60 7.13 -26.60
C SER A 505 -3.20 8.59 -26.82
N HIS A 506 -3.96 9.55 -26.30
CA HIS A 506 -3.70 10.98 -26.46
C HIS A 506 -3.08 11.56 -25.19
N ARG A 507 -2.39 12.70 -25.35
CA ARG A 507 -1.86 13.44 -24.19
C ARG A 507 -3.04 14.05 -23.41
N PRO A 508 -3.09 13.90 -22.09
CA PRO A 508 -4.15 14.51 -21.30
C PRO A 508 -3.99 16.04 -21.25
N LEU A 509 -5.11 16.73 -21.01
CA LEU A 509 -5.18 18.17 -20.82
C LEU A 509 -5.19 18.48 -19.33
N MET A 510 -4.27 19.35 -18.86
CA MET A 510 -4.32 19.95 -17.53
C MET A 510 -4.89 21.37 -17.62
N ARG A 511 -5.90 21.69 -16.81
CA ARG A 511 -6.52 23.02 -16.76
C ARG A 511 -7.03 23.36 -15.36
N ALA A 512 -7.31 24.64 -15.12
CA ALA A 512 -8.08 25.06 -13.95
C ALA A 512 -9.54 24.56 -14.05
N ALA A 513 -10.13 24.21 -12.92
CA ALA A 513 -11.53 23.81 -12.86
C ALA A 513 -12.48 25.01 -12.99
N GLN A 514 -13.60 24.83 -13.69
CA GLN A 514 -14.68 25.79 -13.69
C GLN A 514 -15.50 25.69 -12.39
N VAL A 515 -16.17 26.78 -12.04
CA VAL A 515 -17.04 26.84 -10.85
C VAL A 515 -18.10 25.74 -10.93
N GLY A 516 -18.13 24.88 -9.92
CA GLY A 516 -19.11 23.79 -9.80
C GLY A 516 -18.70 22.46 -10.45
N GLU A 517 -17.55 22.35 -11.11
CA GLU A 517 -17.06 21.05 -11.61
C GLU A 517 -16.75 20.07 -10.47
N LEU A 518 -16.14 20.56 -9.38
CA LEU A 518 -15.98 19.84 -8.13
C LEU A 518 -17.13 20.22 -7.17
N PRO A 519 -17.89 19.26 -6.63
CA PRO A 519 -18.93 19.55 -5.65
C PRO A 519 -18.36 20.19 -4.37
N ARG A 520 -19.19 20.99 -3.70
CA ARG A 520 -18.85 21.54 -2.39
C ARG A 520 -18.60 20.40 -1.41
N ASP A 521 -17.66 20.60 -0.49
CA ASP A 521 -17.23 19.65 0.54
C ASP A 521 -16.44 18.42 0.06
N PHE A 522 -16.25 18.26 -1.26
CA PHE A 522 -15.41 17.21 -1.85
C PHE A 522 -14.06 17.76 -2.31
N ASN A 523 -13.08 16.87 -2.34
CA ASN A 523 -11.69 17.19 -2.68
C ASN A 523 -11.24 16.54 -3.98
N THR A 524 -11.87 15.44 -4.37
CA THR A 524 -11.64 14.77 -5.65
C THR A 524 -12.96 14.34 -6.24
N ARG A 525 -13.06 14.49 -7.57
CA ARG A 525 -14.07 13.88 -8.43
C ARG A 525 -13.37 13.15 -9.56
N ILE A 526 -13.69 11.86 -9.71
CA ILE A 526 -13.38 11.12 -10.93
C ILE A 526 -14.68 10.95 -11.72
N ALA A 527 -14.72 11.54 -12.92
CA ALA A 527 -15.86 11.42 -13.83
C ALA A 527 -15.47 10.59 -15.04
N VAL A 528 -16.22 9.53 -15.32
CA VAL A 528 -16.01 8.62 -16.45
C VAL A 528 -17.25 8.60 -17.32
N LYS A 529 -17.10 8.97 -18.59
CA LYS A 529 -18.19 8.87 -19.58
C LYS A 529 -18.35 7.41 -20.00
N LEU A 530 -19.46 6.79 -19.64
CA LEU A 530 -19.67 5.35 -19.86
C LEU A 530 -19.91 5.03 -21.33
N GLU A 531 -19.25 3.98 -21.84
CA GLU A 531 -19.54 3.43 -23.16
C GLU A 531 -20.84 2.61 -23.15
N PRO A 532 -21.52 2.43 -24.31
CA PRO A 532 -22.79 1.69 -24.40
C PRO A 532 -22.74 0.28 -23.76
N LYS A 533 -21.60 -0.42 -23.88
CA LYS A 533 -21.41 -1.73 -23.26
C LYS A 533 -21.39 -1.67 -21.73
N ALA A 534 -20.76 -0.64 -21.16
CA ALA A 534 -20.76 -0.40 -19.72
C ALA A 534 -22.14 0.01 -19.25
N ILE A 535 -22.81 0.94 -19.96
CA ILE A 535 -24.20 1.37 -19.69
C ILE A 535 -25.13 0.15 -19.58
N ASN A 536 -25.08 -0.76 -20.56
CA ASN A 536 -25.92 -1.96 -20.56
C ASN A 536 -25.69 -2.88 -19.35
N LYS A 537 -24.49 -2.88 -18.76
CA LYS A 537 -24.17 -3.68 -17.57
C LYS A 537 -24.57 -2.97 -16.28
N VAL A 538 -24.35 -1.66 -16.19
CA VAL A 538 -24.72 -0.88 -15.00
C VAL A 538 -26.23 -0.59 -14.92
N SER A 539 -26.96 -0.70 -16.03
CA SER A 539 -28.42 -0.55 -16.08
C SER A 539 -29.19 -1.86 -15.87
N GLN A 540 -28.50 -2.98 -15.61
CA GLN A 540 -29.16 -4.27 -15.41
C GLN A 540 -30.03 -4.24 -14.15
N ARG A 541 -31.30 -4.62 -14.32
CA ARG A 541 -32.23 -4.81 -13.20
C ARG A 541 -32.25 -6.29 -12.78
N PRO A 542 -32.67 -6.60 -11.54
CA PRO A 542 -32.86 -7.98 -11.12
C PRO A 542 -33.79 -8.69 -12.10
N SER A 543 -33.32 -9.76 -12.73
CA SER A 543 -34.15 -10.57 -13.61
C SER A 543 -35.13 -11.42 -12.78
N SER A 544 -36.43 -11.36 -13.06
CA SER A 544 -37.48 -12.15 -12.40
C SER A 544 -37.53 -13.63 -12.82
N VAL A 545 -36.44 -14.15 -13.39
CA VAL A 545 -36.43 -15.44 -14.09
C VAL A 545 -36.34 -16.59 -13.07
N ARG A 546 -37.26 -17.57 -13.21
CA ARG A 546 -37.36 -18.79 -12.38
C ARG A 546 -36.17 -19.78 -12.55
N ASP A 547 -35.21 -19.49 -13.42
CA ASP A 547 -34.00 -20.30 -13.60
C ASP A 547 -32.93 -19.89 -12.58
N LEU A 548 -32.94 -20.57 -11.42
CA LEU A 548 -31.97 -20.43 -10.33
C LEU A 548 -30.50 -20.68 -10.75
N ASN A 549 -30.28 -21.31 -11.91
CA ASN A 549 -28.94 -21.62 -12.42
C ASN A 549 -28.26 -20.45 -13.17
N SER A 550 -28.98 -19.38 -13.54
CA SER A 550 -28.42 -18.26 -14.33
C SER A 550 -28.56 -16.87 -13.67
N TYR A 551 -28.89 -16.79 -12.38
CA TYR A 551 -29.00 -15.51 -11.68
C TYR A 551 -27.65 -14.78 -11.62
N THR A 552 -27.61 -13.60 -12.25
CA THR A 552 -26.50 -12.64 -12.17
C THR A 552 -26.97 -11.44 -11.36
N PRO A 553 -26.39 -11.17 -10.18
CA PRO A 553 -26.80 -10.05 -9.35
C PRO A 553 -26.57 -8.70 -10.06
N PRO A 554 -27.47 -7.71 -9.92
CA PRO A 554 -27.26 -6.35 -10.41
C PRO A 554 -25.96 -5.74 -9.88
N MET A 555 -25.36 -4.84 -10.66
CA MET A 555 -24.13 -4.16 -10.26
C MET A 555 -24.28 -3.43 -8.90
N ASP A 556 -25.41 -2.75 -8.67
CA ASP A 556 -25.66 -2.02 -7.43
C ASP A 556 -25.59 -2.94 -6.19
N ASP A 557 -26.12 -4.17 -6.30
CA ASP A 557 -26.06 -5.19 -5.23
C ASP A 557 -24.63 -5.74 -5.04
N ARG A 558 -23.90 -5.94 -6.14
CA ARG A 558 -22.49 -6.37 -6.10
C ARG A 558 -21.59 -5.31 -5.46
N LEU A 559 -21.85 -4.03 -5.73
CA LEU A 559 -21.12 -2.92 -5.10
C LEU A 559 -21.46 -2.80 -3.62
N LEU A 560 -22.72 -3.02 -3.22
CA LEU A 560 -23.12 -3.01 -1.82
C LEU A 560 -22.44 -4.14 -1.02
N GLU A 561 -22.42 -5.36 -1.56
CA GLU A 561 -21.69 -6.48 -0.93
C GLU A 561 -20.18 -6.21 -0.84
N LEU A 562 -19.59 -5.64 -1.90
CA LEU A 562 -18.19 -5.27 -1.97
C LEU A 562 -17.79 -4.27 -0.88
N ILE A 563 -18.66 -3.33 -0.50
CA ILE A 563 -18.35 -2.28 0.47
C ILE A 563 -18.82 -2.60 1.89
N ALA A 564 -19.46 -3.74 2.14
CA ALA A 564 -20.09 -4.07 3.44
C ALA A 564 -19.13 -4.04 4.66
N GLY A 565 -17.81 -4.11 4.44
CA GLY A 565 -16.79 -4.02 5.48
C GLY A 565 -16.02 -2.69 5.52
N VAL A 566 -16.42 -1.69 4.73
CA VAL A 566 -15.75 -0.39 4.64
C VAL A 566 -16.10 0.46 5.86
N ASP A 567 -15.12 1.19 6.39
CA ASP A 567 -15.24 2.05 7.57
C ASP A 567 -15.33 3.53 7.17
N VAL A 568 -15.97 3.80 6.04
CA VAL A 568 -16.23 5.13 5.45
C VAL A 568 -17.66 5.12 4.94
N GLU A 569 -18.40 6.22 5.13
CA GLU A 569 -19.76 6.32 4.59
C GLU A 569 -19.72 6.37 3.07
N ILE A 570 -20.55 5.55 2.41
CA ILE A 570 -20.62 5.51 0.94
C ILE A 570 -22.05 5.65 0.48
N GLU A 571 -22.31 6.67 -0.33
CA GLU A 571 -23.58 6.90 -1.00
C GLU A 571 -23.50 6.42 -2.45
N LEU A 572 -24.41 5.53 -2.87
CA LEU A 572 -24.51 5.06 -4.25
C LEU A 572 -25.85 5.51 -4.84
N SER A 573 -25.79 6.32 -5.90
CA SER A 573 -26.96 6.82 -6.63
C SER A 573 -26.91 6.35 -8.08
N ASN A 574 -27.84 5.50 -8.50
CA ASN A 574 -27.92 5.05 -9.89
C ASN A 574 -29.24 5.51 -10.52
N LYS A 575 -29.19 6.64 -11.23
CA LYS A 575 -30.38 7.24 -11.87
C LYS A 575 -30.93 6.40 -13.03
N LEU A 576 -30.15 5.48 -13.59
CA LEU A 576 -30.62 4.58 -14.64
C LEU A 576 -31.54 3.47 -14.08
N THR A 577 -31.20 2.94 -12.90
CA THR A 577 -32.01 1.92 -12.22
C THR A 577 -33.04 2.53 -11.27
N GLY A 578 -32.82 3.77 -10.82
CA GLY A 578 -33.61 4.46 -9.79
C GLY A 578 -33.24 4.05 -8.37
N ARG A 579 -32.11 3.37 -8.18
CA ARG A 579 -31.63 2.94 -6.86
C ARG A 579 -30.82 4.03 -6.17
N GLU A 580 -31.07 4.15 -4.86
CA GLU A 580 -30.31 4.97 -3.92
C GLU A 580 -29.95 4.07 -2.74
N ILE A 581 -28.65 3.96 -2.43
CA ILE A 581 -28.14 3.08 -1.38
C ILE A 581 -27.16 3.89 -0.52
N THR A 582 -27.23 3.72 0.80
CA THR A 582 -26.27 4.30 1.74
C THR A 582 -25.67 3.18 2.56
N HIS A 583 -24.35 3.00 2.44
CA HIS A 583 -23.55 2.16 3.31
C HIS A 583 -23.01 3.01 4.47
N HIS A 584 -23.20 2.54 5.70
CA HIS A 584 -22.73 3.23 6.90
C HIS A 584 -21.41 2.63 7.39
N ALA A 585 -20.46 3.48 7.75
CA ALA A 585 -19.12 3.12 8.23
C ALA A 585 -19.12 2.20 9.48
N GLU A 586 -20.22 2.19 10.24
CA GLU A 586 -20.39 1.47 11.51
C GLU A 586 -20.71 -0.04 11.34
N TRP A 587 -20.20 -0.69 10.29
CA TRP A 587 -20.52 -2.10 10.01
C TRP A 587 -20.22 -3.06 11.17
N GLN A 588 -19.32 -2.70 12.09
CA GLN A 588 -18.96 -3.51 13.27
C GLN A 588 -20.02 -3.47 14.39
N THR A 589 -20.80 -2.39 14.46
CA THR A 589 -21.73 -2.09 15.56
C THR A 589 -23.18 -1.91 15.11
N THR A 590 -23.42 -1.69 13.82
CA THR A 590 -24.76 -1.45 13.26
C THR A 590 -25.71 -2.63 13.53
N ASN A 591 -27.02 -2.43 13.36
CA ASN A 591 -28.01 -3.49 13.54
C ASN A 591 -27.66 -4.74 12.68
N PRO A 592 -27.71 -5.97 13.25
CA PRO A 592 -27.46 -7.20 12.50
C PRO A 592 -28.26 -7.37 11.19
N GLU A 593 -29.52 -6.92 11.13
CA GLU A 593 -30.34 -6.99 9.93
C GLU A 593 -29.80 -6.07 8.82
N THR A 594 -29.43 -4.84 9.17
CA THR A 594 -28.79 -3.89 8.25
C THR A 594 -27.46 -4.44 7.75
N PHE A 595 -26.60 -4.92 8.66
CA PHE A 595 -25.32 -5.55 8.31
C PHE A 595 -25.50 -6.72 7.33
N LEU A 596 -26.41 -7.65 7.62
CA LEU A 596 -26.66 -8.80 6.74
C LEU A 596 -27.32 -8.40 5.42
N SER A 597 -28.09 -7.31 5.37
CA SER A 597 -28.69 -6.81 4.14
C SER A 597 -27.66 -6.36 3.10
N GLU A 598 -26.50 -5.88 3.56
CA GLU A 598 -25.36 -5.50 2.72
C GLU A 598 -24.50 -6.72 2.38
N VAL A 599 -24.12 -7.53 3.37
CA VAL A 599 -23.32 -8.75 3.20
C VAL A 599 -23.97 -9.77 2.27
N LEU A 600 -25.30 -9.84 2.26
CA LEU A 600 -26.07 -10.77 1.43
C LEU A 600 -26.74 -10.07 0.24
N ALA A 601 -26.27 -8.89 -0.15
CA ALA A 601 -26.91 -8.08 -1.20
C ALA A 601 -27.00 -8.82 -2.55
N THR A 602 -26.06 -9.73 -2.85
CA THR A 602 -26.07 -10.53 -4.09
C THR A 602 -27.04 -11.70 -4.09
N GLN A 603 -27.68 -12.01 -2.96
CA GLN A 603 -28.69 -13.08 -2.88
C GLN A 603 -30.02 -12.61 -3.48
N GLU A 604 -30.82 -13.55 -3.99
CA GLU A 604 -32.17 -13.23 -4.46
C GLU A 604 -33.02 -12.68 -3.29
N GLU A 605 -33.92 -11.74 -3.57
CA GLU A 605 -34.61 -10.95 -2.53
C GLU A 605 -35.38 -11.79 -1.49
N ASN A 606 -36.06 -12.85 -1.90
CA ASN A 606 -36.79 -13.72 -0.98
C ASN A 606 -35.84 -14.59 -0.15
N GLU A 607 -34.81 -15.17 -0.80
CA GLU A 607 -33.77 -15.92 -0.10
C GLU A 607 -33.02 -15.02 0.91
N ARG A 608 -32.68 -13.80 0.51
CA ARG A 608 -32.02 -12.79 1.34
C ARG A 608 -32.81 -12.49 2.61
N ARG A 609 -34.13 -12.25 2.48
CA ARG A 609 -35.01 -11.99 3.65
C ARG A 609 -35.08 -13.19 4.59
N GLU A 610 -35.18 -14.40 4.06
CA GLU A 610 -35.19 -15.62 4.88
C GLU A 610 -33.86 -15.79 5.64
N LEU A 611 -32.73 -15.60 4.95
CA LEU A 611 -31.40 -15.67 5.54
C LEU A 611 -31.21 -14.60 6.63
N ILE A 612 -31.60 -13.34 6.38
CA ILE A 612 -31.50 -12.27 7.39
C ILE A 612 -32.30 -12.64 8.64
N ARG A 613 -33.55 -13.08 8.47
CA ARG A 613 -34.42 -13.46 9.58
C ARG A 613 -33.84 -14.59 10.44
N ILE A 614 -33.19 -15.57 9.81
CA ILE A 614 -32.57 -16.71 10.49
C ILE A 614 -31.31 -16.27 11.24
N HIS A 615 -30.47 -15.44 10.63
CA HIS A 615 -29.10 -15.21 11.10
C HIS A 615 -28.92 -13.94 11.93
N ALA A 616 -29.78 -12.93 11.78
CA ALA A 616 -29.65 -11.67 12.52
C ALA A 616 -29.49 -11.86 14.05
N PRO A 617 -30.22 -12.77 14.72
CA PRO A 617 -30.02 -13.02 16.16
C PRO A 617 -28.65 -13.62 16.52
N LEU A 618 -28.03 -14.31 15.55
CA LEU A 618 -26.79 -15.07 15.72
C LEU A 618 -25.53 -14.23 15.41
N VAL A 619 -25.66 -13.06 14.78
CA VAL A 619 -24.51 -12.24 14.38
C VAL A 619 -23.70 -11.81 15.61
N ARG A 620 -22.40 -12.12 15.60
CA ARG A 620 -21.44 -11.72 16.63
C ARG A 620 -20.15 -11.21 16.01
N THR A 621 -19.49 -10.32 16.74
CA THR A 621 -18.17 -9.79 16.40
C THR A 621 -17.10 -10.74 16.91
N LEU A 622 -16.17 -11.13 16.03
CA LEU A 622 -15.01 -11.94 16.37
C LEU A 622 -13.87 -11.02 16.77
N LYS A 623 -13.23 -11.30 17.90
CA LYS A 623 -12.08 -10.53 18.40
C LYS A 623 -10.86 -11.40 18.64
N ASP A 624 -9.67 -10.91 18.28
CA ASP A 624 -8.41 -11.58 18.56
C ASP A 624 -7.98 -11.43 20.04
N CYS A 625 -6.84 -12.01 20.39
CA CYS A 625 -6.27 -11.90 21.74
C CYS A 625 -5.89 -10.46 22.18
N ASN A 626 -5.85 -9.51 21.25
CA ASN A 626 -5.55 -8.10 21.49
C ASN A 626 -6.84 -7.23 21.47
N ASP A 627 -8.02 -7.85 21.49
CA ASP A 627 -9.34 -7.20 21.39
C ASP A 627 -9.62 -6.51 20.03
N HIS A 628 -8.81 -6.78 18.99
CA HIS A 628 -9.08 -6.28 17.65
C HIS A 628 -10.22 -7.05 16.99
N VAL A 629 -11.12 -6.33 16.32
CA VAL A 629 -12.20 -6.94 15.53
C VAL A 629 -11.62 -7.59 14.28
N VAL A 630 -11.67 -8.93 14.22
CA VAL A 630 -11.19 -9.74 13.10
C VAL A 630 -12.33 -10.30 12.24
N GLY A 631 -13.59 -10.03 12.58
CA GLY A 631 -14.75 -10.37 11.76
C GLY A 631 -16.07 -10.04 12.43
N ARG A 632 -17.16 -10.15 11.68
CA ARG A 632 -18.53 -10.09 12.20
C ARG A 632 -19.39 -11.04 11.38
N ALA A 633 -19.93 -12.06 12.02
CA ALA A 633 -20.63 -13.12 11.31
C ALA A 633 -21.60 -13.91 12.20
N ALA A 634 -22.49 -14.64 11.54
CA ALA A 634 -23.29 -15.72 12.07
C ALA A 634 -22.90 -17.04 11.38
N MET A 635 -23.00 -18.17 12.09
CA MET A 635 -22.83 -19.47 11.45
C MET A 635 -24.05 -19.78 10.58
N LEU A 636 -23.80 -20.15 9.31
CA LEU A 636 -24.83 -20.32 8.30
C LEU A 636 -25.71 -21.55 8.61
N LEU A 637 -27.02 -21.37 8.48
CA LEU A 637 -28.08 -22.37 8.52
C LEU A 637 -28.85 -22.26 7.21
N LYS A 638 -29.06 -23.39 6.50
CA LYS A 638 -29.84 -23.37 5.26
C LYS A 638 -31.32 -23.13 5.60
N GLY A 639 -31.94 -22.16 4.94
CA GLY A 639 -33.39 -21.96 4.98
C GLY A 639 -34.13 -23.12 4.32
N ARG A 640 -35.44 -23.23 4.56
CA ARG A 640 -36.25 -24.31 3.94
C ARG A 640 -36.36 -24.14 2.42
N ASN A 641 -36.20 -22.91 1.93
CA ASN A 641 -36.33 -22.56 0.51
C ASN A 641 -35.03 -22.01 -0.11
N SER A 642 -33.87 -22.11 0.56
CA SER A 642 -32.60 -21.59 0.03
C SER A 642 -31.97 -22.59 -0.94
N TYR A 643 -31.90 -22.23 -2.22
CA TYR A 643 -31.30 -23.07 -3.26
C TYR A 643 -29.80 -22.80 -3.41
N ARG A 644 -29.32 -21.58 -3.14
CA ARG A 644 -27.90 -21.22 -3.12
C ARG A 644 -27.36 -21.02 -1.70
N THR A 645 -26.14 -21.47 -1.50
CA THR A 645 -25.39 -21.23 -0.24
C THR A 645 -24.62 -19.93 -0.43
N PRO A 646 -24.80 -18.91 0.44
CA PRO A 646 -24.00 -17.69 0.38
C PRO A 646 -22.51 -18.01 0.41
N GLN A 647 -21.73 -17.28 -0.39
CA GLN A 647 -20.28 -17.38 -0.37
C GLN A 647 -19.73 -16.65 0.86
N PRO A 648 -18.64 -17.15 1.47
CA PRO A 648 -18.00 -16.43 2.56
C PRO A 648 -17.35 -15.14 2.04
N LEU A 649 -17.45 -14.07 2.83
CA LEU A 649 -16.76 -12.82 2.52
C LEU A 649 -15.51 -12.65 3.37
N VAL A 650 -14.41 -12.30 2.70
CA VAL A 650 -13.19 -11.80 3.34
C VAL A 650 -13.00 -10.34 2.99
N SER A 651 -12.81 -9.49 4.01
CA SER A 651 -12.55 -8.08 3.84
C SER A 651 -11.05 -7.80 3.88
N VAL A 652 -10.52 -7.18 2.82
CA VAL A 652 -9.16 -6.65 2.75
C VAL A 652 -9.25 -5.14 2.60
N GLY A 653 -8.74 -4.40 3.59
CA GLY A 653 -8.80 -2.93 3.56
C GLY A 653 -10.22 -2.35 3.69
N GLY A 654 -11.21 -3.17 4.03
CA GLY A 654 -12.63 -2.83 4.07
C GLY A 654 -13.44 -3.46 2.93
N PHE A 655 -12.80 -3.78 1.80
CA PHE A 655 -13.48 -4.30 0.61
C PHE A 655 -13.63 -5.83 0.68
N CYS A 656 -14.83 -6.34 0.41
CA CYS A 656 -15.21 -7.74 0.51
C CYS A 656 -14.91 -8.53 -0.77
N TYR A 657 -14.41 -9.75 -0.60
CA TYR A 657 -14.06 -10.70 -1.65
C TYR A 657 -14.76 -12.03 -1.40
N SER A 658 -15.35 -12.61 -2.46
CA SER A 658 -16.14 -13.86 -2.40
C SER A 658 -15.40 -15.12 -2.88
N GLY A 659 -14.24 -14.98 -3.54
CA GLY A 659 -13.36 -16.07 -3.96
C GLY A 659 -12.34 -16.48 -2.89
N VAL A 660 -12.81 -17.09 -1.80
CA VAL A 660 -12.03 -17.24 -0.55
C VAL A 660 -11.52 -18.67 -0.33
N TYR A 661 -10.24 -18.80 0.04
CA TYR A 661 -9.67 -20.03 0.59
C TYR A 661 -9.43 -19.87 2.10
N ALA A 662 -9.68 -20.93 2.87
CA ALA A 662 -9.72 -20.87 4.34
C ALA A 662 -8.39 -20.51 5.02
N SER A 663 -7.24 -20.79 4.39
CA SER A 663 -5.90 -20.35 4.85
C SER A 663 -4.83 -20.65 3.79
N ARG A 664 -3.58 -20.19 4.02
CA ARG A 664 -2.37 -20.61 3.28
C ARG A 664 -1.93 -22.06 3.56
N LEU A 665 -2.42 -22.68 4.64
CA LEU A 665 -1.97 -23.97 5.17
C LEU A 665 -2.94 -25.12 4.87
N TYR A 666 -4.21 -24.82 4.61
CA TYR A 666 -5.25 -25.81 4.39
C TYR A 666 -5.65 -25.85 2.91
N VAL A 667 -5.01 -26.73 2.16
CA VAL A 667 -5.54 -27.22 0.87
C VAL A 667 -6.63 -28.23 1.22
N GLY A 668 -7.89 -27.80 1.16
CA GLY A 668 -9.06 -28.69 1.28
C GLY A 668 -9.67 -28.79 2.68
N SER A 669 -10.57 -27.86 3.04
CA SER A 669 -11.79 -28.21 3.78
C SER A 669 -12.82 -27.08 3.68
N SER A 670 -14.08 -27.47 3.47
CA SER A 670 -15.27 -26.64 3.21
C SER A 670 -15.83 -25.94 4.47
N SER A 671 -14.98 -25.57 5.43
CA SER A 671 -15.42 -25.05 6.74
C SER A 671 -15.81 -23.57 6.69
N MET A 672 -15.08 -22.74 5.93
CA MET A 672 -15.40 -21.30 5.78
C MET A 672 -16.65 -21.03 4.93
N SER A 673 -17.08 -21.94 4.06
CA SER A 673 -18.26 -21.76 3.18
C SER A 673 -19.60 -21.83 3.93
N ARG A 674 -19.57 -21.60 5.25
CA ARG A 674 -20.67 -21.86 6.19
C ARG A 674 -20.84 -20.70 7.19
N ILE A 675 -20.49 -19.49 6.79
CA ILE A 675 -20.74 -18.26 7.57
C ILE A 675 -21.61 -17.30 6.75
N ALA A 676 -22.48 -16.56 7.45
CA ALA A 676 -23.17 -15.37 6.93
C ALA A 676 -22.58 -14.14 7.62
N GLY A 677 -21.69 -13.43 6.94
CA GLY A 677 -20.91 -12.35 7.52
C GLY A 677 -19.61 -12.11 6.76
N LEU A 678 -18.72 -11.34 7.37
CA LEU A 678 -17.40 -11.07 6.83
C LEU A 678 -16.30 -11.31 7.87
N LEU A 679 -15.16 -11.82 7.41
CA LEU A 679 -13.93 -11.96 8.19
C LEU A 679 -12.86 -11.03 7.63
N ARG A 680 -11.96 -10.51 8.46
CA ARG A 680 -10.80 -9.77 7.97
C ARG A 680 -9.78 -10.74 7.38
N GLY A 681 -9.08 -10.26 6.36
CA GLY A 681 -8.08 -11.06 5.67
C GLY A 681 -7.02 -10.28 4.92
N THR A 682 -6.24 -11.02 4.14
CA THR A 682 -5.14 -10.50 3.31
C THR A 682 -5.20 -11.10 1.91
N THR A 683 -4.50 -10.47 0.97
CA THR A 683 -4.35 -10.95 -0.41
C THR A 683 -2.96 -10.61 -0.93
N ASP A 684 -2.36 -11.54 -1.69
CA ASP A 684 -1.11 -11.36 -2.43
C ASP A 684 -1.37 -11.20 -3.94
N ASP A 685 -2.63 -11.34 -4.36
CA ASP A 685 -3.03 -11.34 -5.76
C ASP A 685 -3.25 -9.89 -6.25
N VAL A 686 -2.54 -9.54 -7.32
CA VAL A 686 -2.64 -8.21 -7.96
C VAL A 686 -4.03 -7.96 -8.54
N SER A 687 -4.68 -8.99 -9.09
CA SER A 687 -6.07 -8.90 -9.57
C SER A 687 -7.08 -8.83 -8.42
N ARG A 688 -6.63 -9.25 -7.23
CA ARG A 688 -7.42 -9.39 -6.01
C ARG A 688 -8.64 -10.27 -6.24
N ALA A 689 -8.48 -11.34 -7.01
CA ALA A 689 -9.53 -12.33 -7.21
C ALA A 689 -9.66 -13.26 -6.00
N THR A 690 -8.56 -13.48 -5.26
CA THR A 690 -8.53 -14.36 -4.08
C THR A 690 -8.10 -13.64 -2.81
N ALA A 691 -8.70 -14.00 -1.67
CA ALA A 691 -8.31 -13.52 -0.34
C ALA A 691 -8.37 -14.65 0.71
N TRP A 692 -7.62 -14.49 1.81
CA TRP A 692 -7.57 -15.45 2.92
C TRP A 692 -7.89 -14.76 4.24
N ALA A 693 -8.70 -15.40 5.08
CA ALA A 693 -8.98 -14.90 6.43
C ALA A 693 -7.74 -15.00 7.33
N THR A 694 -7.56 -14.02 8.22
CA THR A 694 -6.45 -13.97 9.19
C THR A 694 -6.87 -14.35 10.61
N VAL A 695 -8.07 -14.91 10.77
CA VAL A 695 -8.61 -15.29 12.09
C VAL A 695 -7.93 -16.58 12.55
N ASP A 696 -7.42 -16.59 13.78
CA ASP A 696 -6.82 -17.79 14.38
C ASP A 696 -7.87 -18.83 14.81
N GLU A 697 -7.44 -20.09 14.91
CA GLU A 697 -8.32 -21.22 15.25
C GLU A 697 -8.98 -21.06 16.63
N LYS A 698 -8.29 -20.46 17.61
CA LYS A 698 -8.82 -20.28 18.96
C LYS A 698 -9.96 -19.27 18.99
N THR A 699 -9.79 -18.12 18.31
CA THR A 699 -10.87 -17.12 18.17
C THR A 699 -12.06 -17.69 17.39
N MET A 700 -11.80 -18.43 16.31
CA MET A 700 -12.86 -19.07 15.53
C MET A 700 -13.65 -20.10 16.35
N GLY A 701 -12.97 -20.97 17.10
CA GLY A 701 -13.59 -21.98 17.96
C GLY A 701 -14.42 -21.37 19.10
N ALA A 702 -13.91 -20.31 19.73
CA ALA A 702 -14.65 -19.58 20.78
C ALA A 702 -15.95 -18.97 20.23
N TRP A 703 -15.88 -18.31 19.07
CA TRP A 703 -17.05 -17.76 18.38
C TRP A 703 -18.05 -18.85 18.00
N ALA A 704 -17.58 -19.96 17.41
CA ALA A 704 -18.45 -21.07 17.02
C ALA A 704 -19.18 -21.72 18.20
N SER A 705 -18.50 -21.83 19.34
CA SER A 705 -19.11 -22.32 20.60
C SER A 705 -20.23 -21.40 21.08
N GLU A 706 -20.08 -20.08 20.92
CA GLU A 706 -21.14 -19.10 21.24
C GLU A 706 -22.35 -19.29 20.31
N GLN A 707 -22.13 -19.54 19.02
CA GLN A 707 -23.22 -19.80 18.06
C GLN A 707 -24.11 -20.98 18.50
N GLY A 708 -23.51 -22.04 19.06
CA GLY A 708 -24.23 -23.19 19.61
C GLY A 708 -25.14 -22.86 20.80
N LYS A 709 -24.82 -21.81 21.57
CA LYS A 709 -25.63 -21.33 22.69
C LYS A 709 -26.76 -20.41 22.24
N LEU A 710 -26.56 -19.67 21.14
CA LEU A 710 -27.51 -18.68 20.63
C LEU A 710 -28.63 -19.27 19.76
N ILE A 711 -28.40 -20.43 19.15
CA ILE A 711 -29.37 -21.06 18.25
C ILE A 711 -30.65 -21.47 18.98
N ASP A 712 -31.80 -21.04 18.45
CA ASP A 712 -33.11 -21.48 18.91
C ASP A 712 -33.43 -22.87 18.34
N ARG A 713 -33.14 -23.90 19.13
CA ARG A 713 -33.28 -25.31 18.79
C ARG A 713 -34.71 -25.69 18.35
N SER A 714 -35.74 -24.95 18.81
CA SER A 714 -37.15 -25.25 18.50
C SER A 714 -37.53 -24.95 17.04
N LYS A 715 -36.75 -24.13 16.35
CA LYS A 715 -37.05 -23.67 14.99
C LYS A 715 -36.49 -24.56 13.88
N PHE A 716 -35.62 -25.51 14.23
CA PHE A 716 -34.87 -26.32 13.26
C PHE A 716 -35.14 -27.81 13.45
N ARG A 717 -35.01 -28.59 12.37
CA ARG A 717 -35.11 -30.05 12.47
C ARG A 717 -33.86 -30.58 13.16
N VAL A 718 -33.97 -31.73 13.81
CA VAL A 718 -32.83 -32.40 14.47
C VAL A 718 -31.64 -32.56 13.53
N LYS A 719 -31.89 -32.89 12.25
CA LYS A 719 -30.84 -33.02 11.23
C LYS A 719 -30.06 -31.72 10.99
N ASP A 720 -30.75 -30.58 11.00
CA ASP A 720 -30.14 -29.27 10.77
C ASP A 720 -29.27 -28.89 11.98
N LEU A 721 -29.73 -29.22 13.20
CA LEU A 721 -28.98 -29.05 14.45
C LEU A 721 -27.75 -29.97 14.53
N VAL A 722 -27.85 -31.20 14.05
CA VAL A 722 -26.70 -32.12 13.92
C VAL A 722 -25.66 -31.57 12.96
N GLY A 723 -26.09 -31.09 11.79
CA GLY A 723 -25.22 -30.42 10.85
C GLY A 723 -24.55 -29.17 11.44
N PHE A 724 -25.26 -28.42 12.28
CA PHE A 724 -24.75 -27.24 12.99
C PHE A 724 -23.72 -27.62 14.06
N SER A 725 -24.00 -28.62 14.90
CA SER A 725 -23.09 -29.15 15.94
C SER A 725 -21.75 -29.59 15.34
N ARG A 726 -21.78 -30.31 14.21
CA ARG A 726 -20.55 -30.73 13.50
C ARG A 726 -19.74 -29.57 12.95
N ARG A 727 -20.40 -28.50 12.49
CA ARG A 727 -19.70 -27.30 12.01
C ARG A 727 -18.94 -26.63 13.14
N ILE A 728 -19.55 -26.52 14.31
CA ILE A 728 -18.91 -25.97 15.52
C ILE A 728 -17.62 -26.76 15.84
N LEU A 729 -17.71 -28.09 15.87
CA LEU A 729 -16.55 -28.95 16.13
C LEU A 729 -15.46 -28.81 15.05
N SER A 730 -15.85 -28.70 13.77
CA SER A 730 -14.90 -28.61 12.65
C SER A 730 -13.99 -27.37 12.68
N VAL A 731 -14.39 -26.33 13.43
CA VAL A 731 -13.59 -25.11 13.62
C VAL A 731 -13.04 -24.99 15.05
N GLY A 732 -12.99 -26.11 15.80
CA GLY A 732 -12.43 -26.18 17.14
C GLY A 732 -13.33 -25.65 18.26
N GLY A 733 -14.63 -25.48 18.01
CA GLY A 733 -15.61 -25.08 19.02
C GLY A 733 -16.26 -26.25 19.75
N ASP A 734 -16.94 -25.93 20.85
CA ASP A 734 -17.76 -26.85 21.65
C ASP A 734 -19.25 -26.68 21.34
N PRO A 735 -19.94 -27.69 20.80
CA PRO A 735 -21.37 -27.62 20.46
C PRO A 735 -22.29 -27.68 21.69
N GLY A 736 -21.77 -28.00 22.88
CA GLY A 736 -22.55 -28.17 24.10
C GLY A 736 -23.62 -29.26 23.95
N GLU A 737 -24.85 -28.95 24.36
CA GLU A 737 -25.99 -29.88 24.35
C GLU A 737 -26.65 -30.05 22.96
N LEU A 738 -26.08 -29.48 21.90
CA LEU A 738 -26.62 -29.68 20.57
C LEU A 738 -26.47 -31.14 20.15
N LYS A 739 -27.57 -31.70 19.63
CA LYS A 739 -27.57 -33.06 19.11
C LYS A 739 -26.51 -33.20 18.02
N PHE A 740 -25.69 -34.22 18.13
CA PHE A 740 -24.50 -34.47 17.32
C PHE A 740 -24.66 -35.70 16.41
N GLY A 741 -25.33 -36.73 16.92
CA GLY A 741 -25.51 -37.99 16.21
C GLY A 741 -26.58 -38.85 16.87
N TYR A 742 -26.97 -39.91 16.19
CA TYR A 742 -27.91 -40.88 16.74
C TYR A 742 -27.10 -42.08 17.21
N ALA A 743 -27.28 -42.47 18.48
CA ALA A 743 -26.66 -43.66 19.04
C ALA A 743 -27.53 -44.29 20.12
N GLY A 744 -27.58 -45.63 20.13
CA GLY A 744 -28.28 -46.39 21.16
C GLY A 744 -29.79 -46.07 21.27
N GLY A 745 -30.47 -45.88 20.14
CA GLY A 745 -31.91 -45.63 20.12
C GLY A 745 -32.34 -44.16 20.20
N THR A 746 -31.42 -43.23 20.49
CA THR A 746 -31.75 -41.81 20.72
C THR A 746 -30.70 -40.86 20.13
N PHE A 747 -31.05 -39.58 19.99
CA PHE A 747 -30.10 -38.54 19.58
C PHE A 747 -29.28 -38.07 20.77
N GLN A 748 -27.96 -38.19 20.66
CA GLN A 748 -26.97 -37.83 21.68
C GLN A 748 -26.35 -36.47 21.37
N ASP A 749 -25.93 -35.74 22.41
CA ASP A 749 -24.96 -34.65 22.24
C ASP A 749 -23.54 -35.19 22.01
N PHE A 750 -22.58 -34.29 21.76
CA PHE A 750 -21.21 -34.72 21.45
C PHE A 750 -20.50 -35.39 22.64
N SER A 751 -20.75 -34.93 23.86
CA SER A 751 -20.12 -35.50 25.06
C SER A 751 -20.65 -36.90 25.34
N GLU A 752 -21.97 -37.08 25.25
CA GLU A 752 -22.64 -38.38 25.32
C GLU A 752 -22.12 -39.33 24.23
N PHE A 753 -22.04 -38.85 22.99
CA PHE A 753 -21.55 -39.64 21.85
C PHE A 753 -20.09 -40.08 22.02
N ARG A 754 -19.20 -39.16 22.45
CA ARG A 754 -17.79 -39.46 22.76
C ARG A 754 -17.65 -40.47 23.90
N ASN A 755 -18.46 -40.34 24.95
CA ASN A 755 -18.48 -41.30 26.05
C ASN A 755 -18.93 -42.70 25.60
N LEU A 756 -19.90 -42.79 24.69
CA LEU A 756 -20.30 -44.07 24.09
C LEU A 756 -19.16 -44.71 23.30
N VAL A 757 -18.41 -43.95 22.49
CA VAL A 757 -17.21 -44.47 21.82
C VAL A 757 -16.19 -44.96 22.85
N ARG A 758 -15.87 -44.17 23.86
CA ARG A 758 -14.91 -44.54 24.92
C ARG A 758 -15.30 -45.80 25.70
N ALA A 759 -16.58 -45.96 26.02
CA ALA A 759 -17.09 -47.02 26.89
C ALA A 759 -17.25 -48.38 26.20
N ASN A 760 -17.27 -48.42 24.87
CA ASN A 760 -17.47 -49.65 24.10
C ASN A 760 -16.16 -50.12 23.45
N GLU A 761 -16.02 -51.43 23.25
CA GLU A 761 -14.89 -52.03 22.53
C GLU A 761 -15.17 -52.20 21.04
N GLU A 762 -16.43 -52.07 20.64
CA GLU A 762 -16.90 -52.14 19.27
C GLU A 762 -18.01 -51.13 19.05
N ILE A 763 -18.06 -50.53 17.85
CA ILE A 763 -19.14 -49.64 17.42
C ILE A 763 -19.62 -50.06 16.04
N TYR A 764 -20.89 -49.77 15.76
CA TYR A 764 -21.55 -50.18 14.53
C TYR A 764 -22.10 -48.97 13.81
N VAL A 765 -21.65 -48.68 12.59
CA VAL A 765 -22.23 -47.62 11.75
C VAL A 765 -23.18 -48.24 10.74
N LEU A 766 -24.43 -47.80 10.76
CA LEU A 766 -25.49 -48.38 9.94
C LEU A 766 -25.27 -48.09 8.44
N LEU A 767 -25.40 -49.13 7.62
CA LEU A 767 -25.34 -49.05 6.16
C LEU A 767 -26.71 -49.28 5.52
N LYS A 768 -26.96 -48.56 4.43
CA LYS A 768 -28.07 -48.79 3.51
C LYS A 768 -27.55 -49.60 2.33
N SER A 769 -28.27 -50.67 1.99
CA SER A 769 -28.07 -51.47 0.78
C SER A 769 -29.35 -51.39 -0.05
N GLU A 770 -29.24 -50.84 -1.25
CA GLU A 770 -30.35 -50.75 -2.20
C GLU A 770 -30.27 -51.95 -3.15
N ARG A 771 -31.27 -52.84 -3.12
CA ARG A 771 -31.32 -54.11 -3.89
C ARG A 771 -31.17 -53.98 -5.42
N PHE A 772 -31.14 -52.75 -5.94
CA PHE A 772 -31.09 -52.44 -7.38
C PHE A 772 -29.88 -51.57 -7.79
N ASP A 773 -29.08 -51.07 -6.84
CA ASP A 773 -28.05 -50.04 -7.11
C ASP A 773 -26.61 -50.51 -6.78
N ASP A 774 -26.43 -51.79 -6.42
CA ASP A 774 -25.14 -52.46 -6.15
C ASP A 774 -24.12 -51.67 -5.30
N LYS A 775 -24.59 -50.87 -4.34
CA LYS A 775 -23.77 -49.93 -3.57
C LYS A 775 -24.09 -49.93 -2.07
N PHE A 776 -23.08 -49.91 -1.21
CA PHE A 776 -23.24 -49.57 0.23
C PHE A 776 -23.17 -48.05 0.38
N LYS A 777 -24.20 -47.48 0.99
CA LYS A 777 -24.25 -46.06 1.37
C LYS A 777 -24.40 -45.94 2.88
N LEU A 778 -23.93 -44.86 3.47
CA LEU A 778 -24.23 -44.57 4.87
C LEU A 778 -25.74 -44.38 5.05
N TYR A 779 -26.30 -44.95 6.11
CA TYR A 779 -27.71 -44.80 6.43
C TYR A 779 -27.98 -43.36 6.91
N PRO A 780 -28.90 -42.60 6.27
CA PRO A 780 -29.17 -41.23 6.69
C PRO A 780 -30.17 -41.17 7.85
N PHE A 781 -30.10 -40.11 8.66
CA PHE A 781 -31.06 -39.89 9.75
C PHE A 781 -32.52 -39.86 9.30
N GLU A 782 -32.79 -39.41 8.07
CA GLU A 782 -34.15 -39.29 7.52
C GLU A 782 -34.81 -40.64 7.24
N ASP A 783 -34.00 -41.67 7.00
CA ASP A 783 -34.49 -43.02 6.70
C ASP A 783 -34.75 -43.83 7.98
N LEU A 784 -34.41 -43.28 9.16
CA LEU A 784 -34.69 -43.94 10.45
C LEU A 784 -36.20 -44.07 10.65
N THR A 785 -36.69 -45.30 10.48
CA THR A 785 -38.11 -45.65 10.69
C THR A 785 -38.45 -45.73 12.18
N THR A 786 -39.75 -45.73 12.50
CA THR A 786 -40.28 -45.90 13.87
C THR A 786 -39.64 -47.06 14.62
N LEU A 787 -39.29 -48.14 13.91
CA LEU A 787 -38.64 -49.32 14.47
C LEU A 787 -37.37 -48.97 15.26
N TYR A 788 -36.59 -48.01 14.78
CA TYR A 788 -35.33 -47.64 15.42
C TYR A 788 -35.54 -46.87 16.73
N PHE A 789 -36.67 -46.20 16.89
CA PHE A 789 -36.98 -45.42 18.09
C PHE A 789 -37.79 -46.20 19.13
N THR A 790 -38.53 -47.23 18.72
CA THR A 790 -39.41 -48.00 19.62
C THR A 790 -38.82 -49.34 20.05
N THR A 791 -37.82 -49.86 19.34
CA THR A 791 -37.14 -51.11 19.69
C THR A 791 -35.92 -50.81 20.55
N PRO A 792 -35.65 -51.57 21.63
CA PRO A 792 -34.37 -51.48 22.35
C PRO A 792 -33.22 -51.84 21.41
N ILE A 793 -32.43 -50.86 21.00
CA ILE A 793 -31.26 -51.05 20.13
C ILE A 793 -29.99 -51.18 20.98
N VAL A 794 -29.01 -51.96 20.51
CA VAL A 794 -27.67 -52.00 21.10
C VAL A 794 -27.05 -50.60 21.25
N PRO A 795 -26.47 -50.26 22.41
CA PRO A 795 -26.05 -48.88 22.72
C PRO A 795 -24.93 -48.35 21.81
N ASN A 796 -24.17 -49.24 21.18
CA ASN A 796 -23.05 -48.93 20.29
C ASN A 796 -23.42 -48.88 18.79
N LEU A 797 -24.71 -48.99 18.43
CA LEU A 797 -25.16 -48.66 17.07
C LEU A 797 -25.21 -47.15 16.88
N MET A 798 -24.58 -46.67 15.83
CA MET A 798 -24.42 -45.27 15.48
C MET A 798 -24.95 -45.00 14.07
N VAL A 799 -25.63 -43.87 13.93
CA VAL A 799 -25.97 -43.29 12.63
C VAL A 799 -25.32 -41.91 12.57
N LEU A 800 -24.59 -41.69 11.48
CA LEU A 800 -23.79 -40.48 11.30
C LEU A 800 -24.20 -39.70 10.07
N SER A 801 -24.85 -40.28 9.06
CA SER A 801 -25.14 -39.51 7.85
C SER A 801 -26.38 -38.65 8.00
N ILE A 802 -26.32 -37.43 7.48
CA ILE A 802 -27.45 -36.50 7.43
C ILE A 802 -28.28 -36.77 6.17
N ASP A 803 -27.61 -37.04 5.04
CA ASP A 803 -28.22 -37.26 3.73
C ASP A 803 -27.67 -38.57 3.11
N SER A 804 -28.32 -39.13 2.08
CA SER A 804 -27.80 -40.31 1.37
C SER A 804 -26.60 -39.90 0.51
N GLY A 805 -25.39 -40.27 0.94
CA GLY A 805 -24.14 -39.98 0.25
C GLY A 805 -23.88 -40.86 -0.98
N GLU A 806 -22.68 -40.73 -1.54
CA GLU A 806 -22.19 -41.64 -2.59
C GLU A 806 -21.90 -43.03 -2.02
N SER A 807 -21.61 -44.00 -2.91
CA SER A 807 -21.19 -45.32 -2.47
C SER A 807 -19.86 -45.20 -1.75
N ILE A 808 -19.77 -45.77 -0.55
CA ILE A 808 -18.52 -45.75 0.22
C ILE A 808 -17.63 -46.97 -0.11
N LEU A 809 -18.17 -47.97 -0.79
CA LEU A 809 -17.47 -49.20 -1.17
C LEU A 809 -17.78 -49.54 -2.63
N ASP A 810 -16.84 -50.20 -3.30
CA ASP A 810 -17.01 -50.61 -4.69
C ASP A 810 -17.89 -51.86 -4.85
N GLU A 811 -18.20 -52.16 -6.11
CA GLU A 811 -19.11 -53.24 -6.50
C GLU A 811 -18.50 -54.64 -6.28
N GLU A 812 -17.17 -54.75 -6.23
CA GLU A 812 -16.44 -56.01 -6.07
C GLU A 812 -16.44 -56.44 -4.60
N PHE A 813 -16.10 -55.51 -3.70
CA PHE A 813 -16.20 -55.69 -2.25
C PHE A 813 -17.63 -56.03 -1.81
N MET A 814 -18.63 -55.37 -2.40
CA MET A 814 -20.04 -55.68 -2.14
C MET A 814 -20.39 -57.16 -2.39
N LYS A 815 -19.91 -57.72 -3.50
CA LYS A 815 -20.20 -59.12 -3.88
C LYS A 815 -19.58 -60.10 -2.90
N GLU A 816 -18.32 -59.85 -2.52
CA GLU A 816 -17.63 -60.66 -1.52
C GLU A 816 -18.32 -60.58 -0.15
N ALA A 817 -18.69 -59.37 0.30
CA ALA A 817 -19.41 -59.19 1.56
C ALA A 817 -20.77 -59.91 1.52
N LEU A 818 -21.50 -59.85 0.41
CA LEU A 818 -22.78 -60.55 0.21
C LEU A 818 -22.62 -62.09 0.19
N GLU A 819 -21.52 -62.62 -0.36
CA GLU A 819 -21.25 -64.05 -0.44
C GLU A 819 -20.82 -64.64 0.91
N TYR A 820 -19.92 -63.95 1.64
CA TYR A 820 -19.34 -64.46 2.88
C TYR A 820 -20.05 -63.97 4.15
N GLY A 821 -20.91 -62.95 4.05
CA GLY A 821 -21.67 -62.37 5.16
C GLY A 821 -20.85 -61.48 6.10
N ARG A 822 -19.53 -61.46 5.95
CA ARG A 822 -18.56 -60.61 6.66
C ARG A 822 -17.32 -60.40 5.79
N GLN A 823 -16.83 -59.17 5.73
CA GLN A 823 -15.58 -58.81 5.06
C GLN A 823 -14.78 -57.80 5.87
N VAL A 824 -13.46 -57.98 5.94
CA VAL A 824 -12.53 -57.05 6.60
C VAL A 824 -12.06 -56.04 5.56
N LEU A 825 -12.01 -54.76 5.92
CA LEU A 825 -11.48 -53.74 5.04
C LEU A 825 -9.95 -53.79 5.04
N SER A 826 -9.36 -53.70 3.84
CA SER A 826 -7.93 -53.42 3.66
C SER A 826 -7.57 -51.99 4.10
N GLU A 827 -6.28 -51.70 4.25
CA GLU A 827 -5.82 -50.33 4.58
C GLU A 827 -6.19 -49.31 3.49
N GLU A 828 -6.20 -49.72 2.22
CA GLU A 828 -6.55 -48.87 1.07
C GLU A 828 -8.04 -48.52 1.08
N GLU A 829 -8.92 -49.51 1.21
CA GLU A 829 -10.37 -49.31 1.30
C GLU A 829 -10.77 -48.52 2.55
N LEU A 830 -10.06 -48.73 3.67
CA LEU A 830 -10.26 -47.94 4.88
C LEU A 830 -9.85 -46.48 4.67
N GLY A 831 -8.76 -46.23 3.95
CA GLY A 831 -8.34 -44.89 3.55
C GLY A 831 -9.42 -44.17 2.75
N ASP A 832 -9.93 -44.80 1.70
CA ASP A 832 -10.95 -44.25 0.82
C ASP A 832 -12.27 -43.94 1.57
N ILE A 833 -12.66 -44.81 2.50
CA ILE A 833 -13.88 -44.63 3.30
C ILE A 833 -13.73 -43.54 4.36
N VAL A 834 -12.56 -43.42 4.97
CA VAL A 834 -12.30 -42.42 6.01
C VAL A 834 -12.21 -41.01 5.41
N ASP A 835 -12.01 -40.87 4.10
CA ASP A 835 -12.09 -39.57 3.41
C ASP A 835 -13.53 -39.03 3.30
N GLU A 836 -14.55 -39.87 3.49
CA GLU A 836 -15.95 -39.42 3.57
C GLU A 836 -16.20 -38.61 4.87
N PRO A 837 -16.74 -37.37 4.79
CA PRO A 837 -16.77 -36.45 5.93
C PRO A 837 -17.37 -36.98 7.24
N PRO A 838 -18.49 -37.75 7.24
CA PRO A 838 -19.05 -38.32 8.47
C PRO A 838 -18.15 -39.40 9.10
N LEU A 839 -17.42 -40.15 8.28
CA LEU A 839 -16.54 -41.24 8.72
C LEU A 839 -15.15 -40.74 9.09
N SER A 840 -14.64 -39.72 8.39
CA SER A 840 -13.42 -38.98 8.79
C SER A 840 -13.50 -38.51 10.24
N PHE A 841 -14.63 -37.91 10.61
CA PHE A 841 -14.87 -37.47 11.97
C PHE A 841 -14.88 -38.63 12.96
N LEU A 842 -15.62 -39.70 12.65
CA LEU A 842 -15.71 -40.87 13.52
C LEU A 842 -14.33 -41.53 13.69
N TRP A 843 -13.58 -41.68 12.60
CA TRP A 843 -12.25 -42.26 12.60
C TRP A 843 -11.30 -41.47 13.49
N ARG A 844 -11.32 -40.13 13.40
CA ARG A 844 -10.54 -39.27 14.29
C ARG A 844 -10.93 -39.48 15.75
N LEU A 845 -12.23 -39.46 16.05
CA LEU A 845 -12.74 -39.65 17.41
C LEU A 845 -12.36 -41.03 17.99
N VAL A 846 -12.52 -42.08 17.18
CA VAL A 846 -12.18 -43.46 17.55
C VAL A 846 -10.66 -43.59 17.72
N SER A 847 -9.86 -43.03 16.84
CA SER A 847 -8.40 -43.04 16.94
C SER A 847 -7.90 -42.31 18.19
N GLU A 848 -8.52 -41.18 18.54
CA GLU A 848 -8.23 -40.42 19.76
C GLU A 848 -8.58 -41.20 21.03
N GLU A 849 -9.68 -41.96 21.04
CA GLU A 849 -10.17 -42.67 22.24
C GLU A 849 -9.65 -44.11 22.38
N TRP A 850 -9.41 -44.82 21.27
CA TRP A 850 -9.04 -46.24 21.25
C TRP A 850 -7.55 -46.48 20.93
N GLY A 851 -6.87 -45.52 20.28
CA GLY A 851 -5.50 -45.67 19.78
C GLY A 851 -5.42 -46.12 18.31
N PRO A 852 -4.22 -46.37 17.77
CA PRO A 852 -3.99 -46.55 16.33
C PRO A 852 -4.45 -47.89 15.74
N GLN A 853 -4.84 -48.87 16.57
CA GLN A 853 -5.16 -50.23 16.11
C GLN A 853 -6.67 -50.48 16.16
N VAL A 854 -7.35 -50.09 15.09
CA VAL A 854 -8.79 -50.27 14.91
C VAL A 854 -9.02 -51.13 13.68
N VAL A 855 -9.74 -52.24 13.83
CA VAL A 855 -10.11 -53.12 12.71
C VAL A 855 -11.53 -52.78 12.29
N VAL A 856 -11.75 -52.58 11.00
CA VAL A 856 -13.08 -52.29 10.44
C VAL A 856 -13.54 -53.45 9.58
N THR A 857 -14.79 -53.88 9.75
CA THR A 857 -15.41 -54.94 8.95
C THR A 857 -16.81 -54.55 8.50
N VAL A 858 -17.23 -54.98 7.31
CA VAL A 858 -18.64 -54.93 6.89
C VAL A 858 -19.29 -56.28 7.18
N GLU A 859 -20.36 -56.28 7.98
CA GLU A 859 -21.10 -57.51 8.28
C GLU A 859 -22.56 -57.23 8.65
N ARG A 860 -23.36 -58.30 8.79
CA ARG A 860 -24.71 -58.22 9.34
C ARG A 860 -24.73 -58.60 10.81
N ILE A 861 -25.22 -57.69 11.64
CA ILE A 861 -25.33 -57.89 13.09
C ILE A 861 -26.79 -57.82 13.52
N ASN A 862 -27.17 -58.52 14.60
CA ASN A 862 -28.47 -58.27 15.23
C ASN A 862 -28.38 -57.01 16.11
N ILE A 863 -29.15 -55.99 15.80
CA ILE A 863 -29.13 -54.72 16.53
C ILE A 863 -30.18 -54.63 17.65
N SER A 864 -31.05 -55.64 17.82
CA SER A 864 -32.03 -55.67 18.92
C SER A 864 -31.38 -56.12 20.23
N ALA A 865 -31.54 -55.33 21.29
CA ALA A 865 -31.03 -55.62 22.63
C ALA A 865 -31.97 -56.50 23.47
N ALA A 866 -33.21 -56.77 23.02
CA ALA A 866 -34.20 -57.55 23.76
C ALA A 866 -34.18 -59.04 23.38
N SER A 867 -34.15 -59.94 24.37
CA SER A 867 -34.13 -61.38 24.11
C SER A 867 -35.47 -61.91 23.60
N LEU A 868 -35.43 -62.56 22.43
CA LEU A 868 -36.33 -63.59 21.90
C LEU A 868 -37.79 -63.23 21.51
N VAL A 869 -38.36 -62.07 21.88
CA VAL A 869 -39.78 -61.75 21.56
C VAL A 869 -39.96 -60.67 20.49
N SER A 870 -38.97 -59.80 20.26
CA SER A 870 -38.95 -58.86 19.12
C SER A 870 -38.18 -59.49 17.96
N GLY A 871 -38.76 -59.55 16.75
CA GLY A 871 -38.08 -60.10 15.57
C GLY A 871 -36.66 -59.56 15.37
N GLU A 872 -35.75 -60.42 14.92
CA GLU A 872 -34.34 -60.04 14.69
C GLU A 872 -34.24 -58.97 13.60
N ILE A 873 -33.55 -57.87 13.90
CA ILE A 873 -33.25 -56.81 12.93
C ILE A 873 -31.76 -56.95 12.59
N ARG A 874 -31.46 -57.45 11.38
CA ARG A 874 -30.09 -57.71 10.92
C ARG A 874 -29.66 -56.81 9.75
N PRO A 875 -29.39 -55.52 9.98
CA PRO A 875 -28.91 -54.63 8.93
C PRO A 875 -27.43 -54.86 8.64
N TRP A 876 -26.96 -54.31 7.52
CA TRP A 876 -25.53 -54.17 7.24
C TRP A 876 -24.94 -53.03 8.08
N VAL A 877 -23.74 -53.25 8.62
CA VAL A 877 -23.02 -52.23 9.39
C VAL A 877 -21.54 -52.23 9.02
N LEU A 878 -20.90 -51.06 9.15
CA LEU A 878 -19.46 -50.95 9.36
C LEU A 878 -19.19 -51.14 10.86
N LYS A 879 -18.58 -52.26 11.22
CA LYS A 879 -18.16 -52.55 12.58
C LYS A 879 -16.72 -52.11 12.78
N PHE A 880 -16.48 -51.18 13.70
CA PHE A 880 -15.15 -50.83 14.18
C PHE A 880 -14.88 -51.60 15.48
N VAL A 881 -13.71 -52.21 15.61
CA VAL A 881 -13.31 -52.99 16.79
C VAL A 881 -11.98 -52.49 17.32
N ARG A 882 -11.93 -52.22 18.63
CA ARG A 882 -10.71 -51.89 19.35
C ARG A 882 -9.83 -53.13 19.49
N ASN A 883 -8.69 -53.15 18.80
CA ASN A 883 -7.78 -54.29 18.91
C ASN A 883 -6.90 -54.16 20.17
N LYS A 884 -6.98 -55.13 21.08
CA LYS A 884 -6.24 -55.13 22.36
C LYS A 884 -4.95 -55.96 22.35
N GLN A 885 -4.57 -56.59 21.24
CA GLN A 885 -3.35 -57.41 21.17
C GLN A 885 -2.16 -56.59 20.67
N VAL A 886 -1.45 -55.94 21.60
CA VAL A 886 0.01 -56.05 21.87
C VAL A 886 0.30 -55.10 23.05
N SER A 887 0.42 -55.66 24.25
CA SER A 887 1.20 -55.01 25.31
C SER A 887 2.66 -55.06 24.87
N ILE A 888 3.21 -53.95 24.39
CA ILE A 888 4.66 -53.77 24.33
C ILE A 888 5.08 -53.66 25.80
N SER A 889 5.63 -54.74 26.35
CA SER A 889 6.46 -54.67 27.53
C SER A 889 7.66 -53.78 27.18
N GLU A 890 7.78 -52.65 27.85
CA GLU A 890 9.00 -51.87 27.91
C GLU A 890 10.13 -52.75 28.47
N ASP A 891 11.23 -52.83 27.73
CA ASP A 891 12.59 -52.84 28.25
C ASP A 891 13.43 -51.88 27.39
#